data_AF-A0A3A8J9V6-F1
#
_entry.id   AF-A0A3A8J9V6-F1
#
_cell.length_a   1.000
_cell.length_b   1.000
_cell.length_c   1.000
_cell.angle_alpha   90.00
_cell.angle_beta   90.00
_cell.angle_gamma   90.00
#
_symmetry.space_group_name_H-M   'P 1'
#
loop_
_entity.id
_entity.type
_entity.pdbx_description
1 polymer ?
#
loop_
_entity_poly.entity_id
_entity_poly.type
_entity_poly.pdbx_seq_one_letter_code
_entity_poly.pdbx_strand_id
1 'polypeptide(L)'
;MRLDRVTIRNYKSIKSIELRIPQKEEQRQGSADFLSIVGENNAGKSSILEAIRLACSASMKASEEQFPGNASSNGPIEVELEFDQLTDSDRQLDALKDNTFFDGTQQRYRLKRVWKAINGAAENWSYNPDRPPNYQLTGWSAKKGIKSLEKEDERWKPIVERALKDGAPAKPTLEQLLSAARELQSPLLEVHKQEEWVLHPGSIATALEAALPSVIYVPALRETSEETDVGAKQSAIRKIVNALFEQQLANHECVIRFKSAADELQELFATEGKHRIVASMEEKLTEKFKELINIRAELKFTTPDVTSDLASSTEFRVVDGALSTRPDSQGHGAQRSIVLALLQLYVEQNRQSASRERQHMLFLIEEPEIYLHPGMCRRMRDTLLKIAQSGVGQVLCTTHSPVFLDLADRHDGIVILRKKDGHPEAYQRTEDVFDQSATDKEQRARLRMLLNFDPAVNEAFFSEKVCLVEGDCELAAIDSVARKLHKSGELSWSKYLLARRATTLINCRGKWTIPAFQKVLKAFGIHYSVVYDLDEGDQADLANAQIEALLNEGGTSLTHAPNFEKFIFGETWRTDKPWTATKRIDEATECNERLLKFFEFALGQPLSELKPESVAPTPAEAAPPQVNRPRRRNLRNRLKELKVPHDVIQSARRLDQIFRVAAGPNFAPRPDQDTFSHSIDGTKIDAFAVVTGDSMADTLQNNDVVALKVLQGVNLEPMQETDAQTNTTLPSVIENDGIYVLAYNDYIDQKSYTMKRVRISVLPDGTWRGDLSADNPAVHWGDRGLLQIRKTDRIHFAAQVIGIVRSNDEQPTSVAVQELTLVPTEQDPVFEEN
;
A
#
# COMPACT_ATOMS: atom_id res chain seq x y z
N MET A 1 -16.27 -22.35 -5.20
CA MET A 1 -17.12 -21.18 -5.51
C MET A 1 -16.27 -19.94 -5.71
N ARG A 2 -16.74 -18.94 -6.45
CA ARG A 2 -16.04 -17.68 -6.77
C ARG A 2 -16.78 -16.50 -6.14
N LEU A 3 -16.08 -15.53 -5.56
CA LEU A 3 -16.68 -14.34 -4.94
C LEU A 3 -17.11 -13.33 -6.02
N ASP A 4 -18.39 -12.96 -6.05
CA ASP A 4 -18.96 -12.03 -7.04
C ASP A 4 -19.24 -10.64 -6.45
N ARG A 5 -19.80 -10.59 -5.23
CA ARG A 5 -20.16 -9.34 -4.56
C ARG A 5 -19.80 -9.40 -3.08
N VAL A 6 -19.39 -8.25 -2.55
CA VAL A 6 -19.19 -8.03 -1.12
C VAL A 6 -19.99 -6.81 -0.69
N THR A 7 -20.72 -6.92 0.41
CA THR A 7 -21.31 -5.76 1.10
C THR A 7 -20.84 -5.71 2.54
N ILE A 8 -20.30 -4.57 2.96
CA ILE A 8 -19.76 -4.34 4.30
C ILE A 8 -20.58 -3.24 4.95
N ARG A 9 -21.09 -3.48 6.16
CA ARG A 9 -21.85 -2.51 6.94
C ARG A 9 -21.30 -2.43 8.36
N ASN A 10 -21.27 -1.21 8.91
CA ASN A 10 -20.83 -0.91 10.28
C ASN A 10 -19.47 -1.53 10.65
N TYR A 11 -18.44 -1.37 9.81
CA TYR A 11 -17.09 -1.89 10.08
C TYR A 11 -16.07 -0.76 10.09
N LYS A 12 -15.39 -0.56 11.24
CA LYS A 12 -14.50 0.61 11.44
C LYS A 12 -15.21 1.91 11.04
N SER A 13 -14.66 2.68 10.09
CA SER A 13 -15.27 3.92 9.58
C SER A 13 -16.32 3.69 8.48
N ILE A 14 -16.45 2.46 7.96
CA ILE A 14 -17.36 2.09 6.88
C ILE A 14 -18.79 1.99 7.43
N LYS A 15 -19.67 2.87 6.94
CA LYS A 15 -21.11 2.79 7.21
C LYS A 15 -21.76 1.71 6.36
N SER A 16 -21.60 1.79 5.03
CA SER A 16 -22.05 0.80 4.07
C SER A 16 -21.26 0.95 2.76
N ILE A 17 -20.64 -0.12 2.28
CA ILE A 17 -19.98 -0.18 0.97
C ILE A 17 -20.35 -1.51 0.30
N GLU A 18 -20.67 -1.45 -0.99
CA GLU A 18 -20.87 -2.62 -1.86
C GLU A 18 -19.79 -2.59 -2.96
N LEU A 19 -19.15 -3.74 -3.21
CA LEU A 19 -18.16 -3.93 -4.27
C LEU A 19 -18.52 -5.15 -5.12
N ARG A 20 -18.23 -5.07 -6.42
CA ARG A 20 -18.34 -6.19 -7.36
C ARG A 20 -16.95 -6.64 -7.77
N ILE A 21 -16.74 -7.96 -7.83
CA ILE A 21 -15.46 -8.52 -8.26
C ILE A 21 -15.55 -8.78 -9.77
N PRO A 22 -14.70 -8.16 -10.61
CA PRO A 22 -14.78 -8.29 -12.06
C PRO A 22 -14.63 -9.75 -12.47
N GLN A 23 -15.26 -10.10 -13.58
CA GLN A 23 -15.21 -11.44 -14.15
C GLN A 23 -14.28 -11.43 -15.36
N LYS A 24 -13.45 -12.47 -15.48
CA LYS A 24 -12.74 -12.74 -16.72
C LYS A 24 -13.75 -13.02 -17.84
N GLU A 25 -13.67 -12.22 -18.90
CA GLU A 25 -14.48 -12.33 -20.10
C GLU A 25 -13.62 -12.78 -21.28
N GLU A 26 -14.00 -13.86 -21.97
CA GLU A 26 -13.22 -14.38 -23.10
C GLU A 26 -13.06 -13.38 -24.25
N GLN A 27 -14.06 -12.52 -24.46
CA GLN A 27 -14.10 -11.58 -25.58
C GLN A 27 -13.39 -10.24 -25.29
N ARG A 28 -13.13 -9.93 -24.01
CA ARG A 28 -12.50 -8.68 -23.60
C ARG A 28 -11.05 -8.93 -23.25
N GLN A 29 -10.17 -8.54 -24.17
CA GLN A 29 -8.72 -8.64 -23.99
C GLN A 29 -8.33 -7.96 -22.67
N GLY A 30 -7.49 -8.62 -21.88
CA GLY A 30 -6.98 -8.06 -20.63
C GLY A 30 -7.92 -8.21 -19.43
N SER A 31 -9.19 -8.63 -19.60
CA SER A 31 -10.11 -8.90 -18.49
C SER A 31 -9.56 -9.97 -17.54
N ALA A 32 -9.90 -9.84 -16.25
CA ALA A 32 -9.40 -10.73 -15.21
C ALA A 32 -10.22 -10.57 -13.92
N ASP A 33 -10.19 -11.59 -13.07
CA ASP A 33 -10.71 -11.53 -11.69
C ASP A 33 -9.78 -10.72 -10.78
N PHE A 34 -9.50 -9.47 -11.15
CA PHE A 34 -8.53 -8.57 -10.52
C PHE A 34 -9.21 -7.25 -10.15
N LEU A 35 -9.31 -6.97 -8.86
CA LEU A 35 -9.82 -5.71 -8.32
C LEU A 35 -8.70 -4.89 -7.65
N SER A 36 -8.47 -3.68 -8.15
CA SER A 36 -7.59 -2.66 -7.59
C SER A 36 -8.42 -1.61 -6.83
N ILE A 37 -8.20 -1.50 -5.53
CA ILE A 37 -8.81 -0.49 -4.66
C ILE A 37 -7.82 0.66 -4.46
N VAL A 38 -8.17 1.85 -4.95
CA VAL A 38 -7.37 3.08 -4.86
C VAL A 38 -8.12 4.15 -4.11
N GLY A 39 -7.41 5.18 -3.66
CA GLY A 39 -7.98 6.30 -2.93
C GLY A 39 -6.99 6.91 -1.95
N GLU A 40 -7.37 8.01 -1.32
CA GLU A 40 -6.53 8.73 -0.36
C GLU A 40 -6.13 7.87 0.85
N ASN A 41 -5.10 8.32 1.56
CA ASN A 41 -4.73 7.72 2.84
C ASN A 41 -5.91 7.79 3.81
N ASN A 42 -6.07 6.76 4.64
CA ASN A 42 -7.18 6.67 5.60
C ASN A 42 -8.58 6.57 4.96
N ALA A 43 -8.71 6.34 3.65
CA ALA A 43 -10.01 6.14 2.97
C ALA A 43 -10.67 4.76 3.21
N GLY A 44 -10.14 3.94 4.14
CA GLY A 44 -10.71 2.62 4.48
C GLY A 44 -10.32 1.47 3.55
N LYS A 45 -9.32 1.65 2.67
CA LYS A 45 -8.85 0.64 1.70
C LYS A 45 -8.53 -0.71 2.37
N SER A 46 -7.64 -0.70 3.37
CA SER A 46 -7.28 -1.87 4.17
C SER A 46 -8.47 -2.51 4.89
N SER A 47 -9.36 -1.68 5.42
CA SER A 47 -10.55 -2.12 6.15
C SER A 47 -11.48 -2.99 5.30
N ILE A 48 -11.53 -2.76 3.98
CA ILE A 48 -12.29 -3.61 3.06
C ILE A 48 -11.69 -5.01 2.98
N LEU A 49 -10.38 -5.13 2.78
CA LEU A 49 -9.71 -6.44 2.72
C LEU A 49 -9.79 -7.20 4.05
N GLU A 50 -9.65 -6.49 5.17
CA GLU A 50 -9.81 -7.05 6.52
C GLU A 50 -11.23 -7.56 6.79
N ALA A 51 -12.26 -6.82 6.38
CA ALA A 51 -13.65 -7.24 6.53
C ALA A 51 -13.96 -8.50 5.71
N ILE A 52 -13.45 -8.58 4.48
CA ILE A 52 -13.57 -9.79 3.64
C ILE A 52 -12.85 -10.96 4.31
N ARG A 53 -11.61 -10.76 4.78
CA ARG A 53 -10.85 -11.78 5.52
C ARG A 53 -11.61 -12.28 6.75
N LEU A 54 -12.18 -11.36 7.54
CA LEU A 54 -12.97 -11.67 8.73
C LEU A 54 -14.21 -12.51 8.39
N ALA A 55 -14.86 -12.23 7.26
CA ALA A 55 -16.05 -12.96 6.82
C ALA A 55 -15.75 -14.31 6.16
N CYS A 56 -14.54 -14.53 5.65
CA CYS A 56 -14.17 -15.82 5.07
C CYS A 56 -13.74 -16.88 6.11
N SER A 57 -13.62 -16.55 7.40
CA SER A 57 -13.27 -17.53 8.45
C SER A 57 -14.28 -17.61 9.58
N ALA A 58 -14.77 -18.82 9.91
CA ALA A 58 -15.71 -19.04 11.02
C ALA A 58 -15.10 -18.77 12.39
N SER A 59 -13.79 -18.98 12.51
CA SER A 59 -13.08 -18.84 13.78
C SER A 59 -12.76 -17.39 14.16
N MET A 60 -12.73 -16.46 13.20
CA MET A 60 -12.34 -15.09 13.45
C MET A 60 -13.42 -14.30 14.20
N LYS A 61 -12.98 -13.57 15.23
CA LYS A 61 -13.82 -12.74 16.09
C LYS A 61 -13.53 -11.28 15.82
N ALA A 62 -14.56 -10.44 15.96
CA ALA A 62 -14.40 -9.01 15.79
C ALA A 62 -13.80 -8.36 17.05
N SER A 63 -12.71 -7.62 16.90
CA SER A 63 -12.09 -6.87 18.01
C SER A 63 -12.83 -5.56 18.29
N GLU A 64 -12.51 -4.90 19.41
CA GLU A 64 -13.11 -3.61 19.80
C GLU A 64 -12.93 -2.54 18.73
N GLU A 65 -11.71 -2.39 18.20
CA GLU A 65 -11.35 -1.40 17.18
C GLU A 65 -12.04 -1.61 15.81
N GLN A 66 -12.65 -2.77 15.60
CA GLN A 66 -13.38 -3.08 14.38
C GLN A 66 -14.84 -2.61 14.44
N PHE A 67 -15.39 -2.38 15.63
CA PHE A 67 -16.71 -1.79 15.78
C PHE A 67 -16.66 -0.27 15.54
N PRO A 68 -17.71 0.33 14.94
CA PRO A 68 -17.77 1.77 14.77
C PRO A 68 -17.64 2.48 16.11
N GLY A 69 -16.73 3.47 16.19
CA GLY A 69 -16.46 4.19 17.44
C GLY A 69 -15.97 3.31 18.59
N ASN A 70 -15.40 2.14 18.28
CA ASN A 70 -14.85 1.18 19.23
C ASN A 70 -15.88 0.64 20.24
N ALA A 71 -17.17 0.59 19.86
CA ALA A 71 -18.22 0.13 20.75
C ALA A 71 -19.27 -0.70 20.00
N SER A 72 -19.54 -1.91 20.48
CA SER A 72 -20.58 -2.78 19.90
C SER A 72 -22.01 -2.24 20.08
N SER A 73 -22.20 -1.26 20.97
CA SER A 73 -23.46 -0.53 21.11
C SER A 73 -23.82 0.31 19.88
N ASN A 74 -22.85 0.62 19.01
CA ASN A 74 -23.06 1.42 17.80
C ASN A 74 -23.62 0.59 16.62
N GLY A 75 -24.05 -0.64 16.89
CA GLY A 75 -24.66 -1.54 15.93
C GLY A 75 -23.74 -2.72 15.58
N PRO A 76 -24.32 -3.81 15.05
CA PRO A 76 -23.54 -4.97 14.67
C PRO A 76 -22.73 -4.71 13.40
N ILE A 77 -21.56 -5.34 13.31
CA ILE A 77 -20.80 -5.47 12.07
C ILE A 77 -21.52 -6.49 11.19
N GLU A 78 -21.76 -6.15 9.92
CA GLU A 78 -22.32 -7.09 8.95
C GLU A 78 -21.45 -7.17 7.70
N VAL A 79 -21.08 -8.38 7.30
CA VAL A 79 -20.39 -8.62 6.04
C VAL A 79 -21.15 -9.68 5.26
N GLU A 80 -21.60 -9.31 4.07
CA GLU A 80 -22.33 -10.15 3.13
C GLU A 80 -21.44 -10.49 1.95
N LEU A 81 -21.32 -11.78 1.65
CA LEU A 81 -20.55 -12.35 0.57
C LEU A 81 -21.50 -13.10 -0.37
N GLU A 82 -21.51 -12.72 -1.64
CA GLU A 82 -22.24 -13.40 -2.70
C GLU A 82 -21.26 -14.13 -3.61
N PHE A 83 -21.53 -15.40 -3.85
CA PHE A 83 -20.70 -16.28 -4.65
C PHE A 83 -21.44 -16.79 -5.87
N ASP A 84 -20.70 -16.94 -6.96
CA ASP A 84 -21.09 -17.60 -8.19
C ASP A 84 -20.14 -18.77 -8.52
N GLN A 85 -20.35 -19.42 -9.68
CA GLN A 85 -19.51 -20.52 -10.18
C GLN A 85 -19.23 -21.60 -9.11
N LEU A 86 -20.28 -22.10 -8.46
CA LEU A 86 -20.17 -23.20 -7.50
C LEU A 86 -19.68 -24.47 -8.21
N THR A 87 -18.70 -25.14 -7.64
CA THR A 87 -18.17 -26.43 -8.13
C THR A 87 -19.14 -27.57 -7.82
N ASP A 88 -18.96 -28.73 -8.45
CA ASP A 88 -19.79 -29.90 -8.15
C ASP A 88 -19.62 -30.38 -6.71
N SER A 89 -18.40 -30.28 -6.17
CA SER A 89 -18.11 -30.55 -4.76
C SER A 89 -18.79 -29.54 -3.82
N ASP A 90 -18.86 -28.25 -4.17
CA ASP A 90 -19.62 -27.25 -3.40
C ASP A 90 -21.11 -27.64 -3.33
N ARG A 91 -21.68 -28.05 -4.48
CA ARG A 91 -23.11 -28.40 -4.60
C ARG A 91 -23.51 -29.61 -3.76
N GLN A 92 -22.56 -30.48 -3.44
CA GLN A 92 -22.80 -31.68 -2.63
C GLN A 92 -22.75 -31.42 -1.12
N LEU A 93 -22.27 -30.24 -0.69
CA LEU A 93 -22.22 -29.90 0.73
C LEU A 93 -23.62 -29.61 1.27
N ASP A 94 -24.06 -30.40 2.24
CA ASP A 94 -25.37 -30.24 2.92
C ASP A 94 -25.58 -28.82 3.47
N ALA A 95 -24.50 -28.15 3.90
CA ALA A 95 -24.54 -26.78 4.39
C ALA A 95 -24.96 -25.75 3.33
N LEU A 96 -24.70 -26.03 2.05
CA LEU A 96 -25.00 -25.16 0.92
C LEU A 96 -26.26 -25.56 0.16
N LYS A 97 -26.53 -26.87 0.06
CA LYS A 97 -27.57 -27.45 -0.80
C LYS A 97 -28.93 -26.73 -0.70
N ASP A 98 -29.41 -26.53 0.53
CA ASP A 98 -30.73 -25.91 0.79
C ASP A 98 -30.72 -24.37 0.73
N ASN A 99 -29.56 -23.77 0.49
CA ASN A 99 -29.32 -22.32 0.51
C ASN A 99 -28.76 -21.77 -0.80
N THR A 100 -28.54 -22.61 -1.80
CA THR A 100 -28.26 -22.12 -3.15
C THR A 100 -29.56 -21.69 -3.82
N PHE A 101 -29.49 -20.64 -4.64
CA PHE A 101 -30.62 -20.11 -5.38
C PHE A 101 -30.20 -19.77 -6.81
N PHE A 102 -31.17 -19.55 -7.69
CA PHE A 102 -30.91 -19.15 -9.07
C PHE A 102 -31.22 -17.66 -9.26
N ASP A 103 -30.30 -16.95 -9.89
CA ASP A 103 -30.52 -15.61 -10.43
C ASP A 103 -30.46 -15.70 -11.96
N GLY A 104 -31.63 -15.71 -12.59
CA GLY A 104 -31.77 -16.08 -14.00
C GLY A 104 -31.33 -17.54 -14.22
N THR A 105 -30.24 -17.74 -14.96
CA THR A 105 -29.65 -19.07 -15.22
C THR A 105 -28.44 -19.37 -14.35
N GLN A 106 -27.94 -18.41 -13.59
CA GLN A 106 -26.75 -18.57 -12.76
C GLN A 106 -27.14 -19.03 -11.35
N GLN A 107 -26.54 -20.13 -10.90
CA GLN A 107 -26.63 -20.57 -9.51
C GLN A 107 -25.73 -19.69 -8.64
N ARG A 108 -26.26 -19.26 -7.48
CA ARG A 108 -25.58 -18.38 -6.54
C ARG A 108 -25.73 -18.87 -5.11
N TYR A 109 -24.82 -18.41 -4.26
CA TYR A 109 -24.87 -18.60 -2.81
C TYR A 109 -24.57 -17.29 -2.09
N ARG A 110 -25.35 -16.95 -1.07
CA ARG A 110 -25.18 -15.72 -0.29
C ARG A 110 -25.04 -16.02 1.19
N LEU A 111 -23.93 -15.58 1.77
CA LEU A 111 -23.59 -15.71 3.18
C LEU A 111 -23.50 -14.32 3.80
N LYS A 112 -24.19 -14.09 4.91
CA LYS A 112 -24.03 -12.89 5.74
C LYS A 112 -23.55 -13.29 7.13
N ARG A 113 -22.49 -12.64 7.59
CA ARG A 113 -21.96 -12.79 8.93
C ARG A 113 -22.18 -11.54 9.75
N VAL A 114 -22.67 -11.73 10.96
CA VAL A 114 -23.07 -10.64 11.86
C VAL A 114 -22.35 -10.80 13.20
N TRP A 115 -21.59 -9.79 13.62
CA TRP A 115 -20.95 -9.73 14.94
C TRP A 115 -21.65 -8.69 15.80
N LYS A 116 -22.26 -9.13 16.90
CA LYS A 116 -23.03 -8.27 17.83
C LYS A 116 -22.24 -7.84 19.07
N ALA A 117 -21.12 -8.50 19.36
CA ALA A 117 -20.33 -8.26 20.56
C ALA A 117 -18.82 -8.35 20.27
N ILE A 118 -18.05 -7.57 21.03
CA ILE A 118 -16.58 -7.58 21.00
C ILE A 118 -16.09 -8.98 21.40
N ASN A 119 -15.18 -9.53 20.60
CA ASN A 119 -14.63 -10.89 20.72
C ASN A 119 -15.70 -12.01 20.70
N GLY A 120 -16.91 -11.69 20.22
CA GLY A 120 -18.00 -12.64 20.00
C GLY A 120 -17.81 -13.42 18.69
N ALA A 121 -18.39 -14.62 18.64
CA ALA A 121 -18.50 -15.38 17.39
C ALA A 121 -19.53 -14.73 16.45
N ALA A 122 -19.37 -14.93 15.14
CA ALA A 122 -20.33 -14.46 14.15
C ALA A 122 -21.60 -15.30 14.17
N GLU A 123 -22.75 -14.65 13.99
CA GLU A 123 -23.96 -15.31 13.50
C GLU A 123 -23.84 -15.52 11.99
N ASN A 124 -24.14 -16.73 11.51
CA ASN A 124 -24.05 -17.09 10.10
C ASN A 124 -25.46 -17.15 9.50
N TRP A 125 -25.71 -16.34 8.49
CA TRP A 125 -26.99 -16.23 7.82
C TRP A 125 -26.82 -16.63 6.36
N SER A 126 -27.76 -17.41 5.83
CA SER A 126 -27.80 -17.79 4.43
C SER A 126 -29.06 -17.26 3.78
N TYR A 127 -28.95 -16.88 2.51
CA TYR A 127 -30.07 -16.34 1.74
C TYR A 127 -30.57 -17.35 0.72
N ASN A 128 -31.88 -17.61 0.72
CA ASN A 128 -32.57 -18.36 -0.31
C ASN A 128 -34.00 -17.80 -0.53
N PRO A 129 -34.28 -17.12 -1.67
CA PRO A 129 -35.59 -16.58 -1.97
C PRO A 129 -36.59 -17.67 -2.43
N ASP A 130 -36.08 -18.78 -2.96
CA ASP A 130 -36.86 -19.91 -3.50
C ASP A 130 -37.14 -20.99 -2.45
N ARG A 131 -36.88 -20.66 -1.17
CA ARG A 131 -37.01 -21.57 -0.05
C ARG A 131 -38.45 -22.09 0.04
N PRO A 132 -38.66 -23.42 0.08
CA PRO A 132 -40.00 -23.97 0.13
C PRO A 132 -40.71 -23.49 1.40
N PRO A 133 -42.02 -23.19 1.32
CA PRO A 133 -42.75 -22.72 2.49
C PRO A 133 -42.74 -23.78 3.60
N ASN A 134 -42.77 -23.32 4.84
CA ASN A 134 -42.89 -24.20 5.99
C ASN A 134 -44.34 -24.64 6.13
N TYR A 135 -44.56 -25.94 6.21
CA TYR A 135 -45.89 -26.48 6.38
C TYR A 135 -46.06 -26.92 7.83
N GLN A 136 -47.13 -26.46 8.47
CA GLN A 136 -47.49 -26.85 9.83
C GLN A 136 -48.90 -27.40 9.86
N LEU A 137 -49.20 -28.19 10.88
CA LEU A 137 -50.55 -28.69 11.12
C LEU A 137 -51.13 -28.01 12.36
N THR A 138 -52.26 -27.34 12.18
CA THR A 138 -52.94 -26.62 13.25
C THR A 138 -53.25 -27.56 14.42
N GLY A 139 -52.80 -27.21 15.62
CA GLY A 139 -53.00 -28.01 16.84
C GLY A 139 -52.01 -29.18 17.04
N TRP A 140 -51.06 -29.40 16.11
CA TRP A 140 -50.01 -30.40 16.28
C TRP A 140 -49.11 -30.09 17.48
N SER A 141 -48.78 -31.11 18.26
CA SER A 141 -47.80 -31.03 19.34
C SER A 141 -47.12 -32.39 19.54
N ALA A 142 -45.79 -32.40 19.61
CA ALA A 142 -45.01 -33.62 19.87
C ALA A 142 -45.37 -34.31 21.20
N LYS A 143 -46.02 -33.59 22.13
CA LYS A 143 -46.48 -34.12 23.42
C LYS A 143 -47.90 -34.69 23.38
N LYS A 144 -48.69 -34.40 22.35
CA LYS A 144 -50.06 -34.93 22.19
C LYS A 144 -50.05 -36.20 21.36
N GLY A 145 -50.78 -37.22 21.81
CA GLY A 145 -50.98 -38.45 21.04
C GLY A 145 -51.97 -38.23 19.88
N ILE A 146 -51.76 -38.92 18.76
CA ILE A 146 -52.61 -38.83 17.54
C ILE A 146 -54.10 -39.04 17.86
N LYS A 147 -54.44 -40.04 18.69
CA LYS A 147 -55.84 -40.30 19.13
C LYS A 147 -56.46 -39.14 19.93
N SER A 148 -55.64 -38.28 20.54
CA SER A 148 -56.12 -37.07 21.23
C SER A 148 -56.44 -35.97 20.23
N LEU A 149 -55.58 -35.81 19.21
CA LEU A 149 -55.79 -34.85 18.13
C LEU A 149 -57.06 -35.18 17.33
N GLU A 150 -57.29 -36.46 17.00
CA GLU A 150 -58.51 -36.91 16.32
C GLU A 150 -59.80 -36.72 17.13
N LYS A 151 -59.70 -36.69 18.47
CA LYS A 151 -60.85 -36.43 19.36
C LYS A 151 -61.14 -34.95 19.53
N GLU A 152 -60.10 -34.12 19.58
CA GLU A 152 -60.23 -32.67 19.69
C GLU A 152 -60.69 -32.04 18.38
N ASP A 153 -60.24 -32.58 17.24
CA ASP A 153 -60.60 -32.12 15.91
C ASP A 153 -60.69 -33.29 14.92
N GLU A 154 -61.91 -33.60 14.47
CA GLU A 154 -62.18 -34.73 13.59
C GLU A 154 -61.47 -34.63 12.23
N ARG A 155 -61.02 -33.43 11.83
CA ARG A 155 -60.29 -33.19 10.58
C ARG A 155 -58.91 -33.87 10.55
N TRP A 156 -58.42 -34.37 11.68
CA TRP A 156 -57.20 -35.20 11.74
C TRP A 156 -57.39 -36.62 11.22
N LYS A 157 -58.60 -37.22 11.34
CA LYS A 157 -58.84 -38.63 10.95
C LYS A 157 -58.46 -38.93 9.48
N PRO A 158 -58.88 -38.11 8.48
CA PRO A 158 -58.51 -38.37 7.09
C PRO A 158 -57.00 -38.31 6.83
N ILE A 159 -56.30 -37.39 7.53
CA ILE A 159 -54.84 -37.21 7.41
C ILE A 159 -54.11 -38.46 7.93
N VAL A 160 -54.51 -38.95 9.10
CA VAL A 160 -53.91 -40.13 9.75
C VAL A 160 -54.20 -41.40 8.94
N GLU A 161 -55.44 -41.60 8.48
CA GLU A 161 -55.82 -42.75 7.64
C GLU A 161 -55.04 -42.78 6.32
N ARG A 162 -54.85 -41.61 5.68
CA ARG A 162 -54.06 -41.50 4.44
C ARG A 162 -52.58 -41.79 4.70
N ALA A 163 -51.99 -41.23 5.75
CA ALA A 163 -50.60 -41.49 6.11
C ALA A 163 -50.35 -42.99 6.38
N LEU A 164 -51.28 -43.67 7.06
CA LEU A 164 -51.21 -45.11 7.33
C LEU A 164 -51.36 -45.98 6.07
N LYS A 165 -52.11 -45.52 5.06
CA LYS A 165 -52.26 -46.22 3.77
C LYS A 165 -50.97 -46.25 2.94
N ASP A 166 -50.09 -45.27 3.10
CA ASP A 166 -48.81 -45.18 2.39
C ASP A 166 -47.65 -45.88 3.15
N GLY A 167 -47.97 -46.85 4.01
CA GLY A 167 -46.97 -47.69 4.70
C GLY A 167 -46.33 -47.04 5.92
N ALA A 168 -46.93 -45.98 6.49
CA ALA A 168 -46.46 -45.42 7.75
C ALA A 168 -46.62 -46.41 8.92
N PRO A 169 -45.70 -46.38 9.91
CA PRO A 169 -45.87 -47.15 11.14
C PRO A 169 -47.14 -46.73 11.90
N ALA A 170 -47.61 -47.55 12.84
CA ALA A 170 -48.84 -47.30 13.63
C ALA A 170 -48.88 -45.92 14.36
N LYS A 171 -47.75 -45.22 14.43
CA LYS A 171 -47.63 -43.79 14.72
C LYS A 171 -46.91 -43.09 13.56
N PRO A 172 -47.62 -42.47 12.59
CA PRO A 172 -47.00 -41.72 11.51
C PRO A 172 -46.17 -40.53 12.03
N THR A 173 -45.05 -40.23 11.36
CA THR A 173 -44.21 -39.08 11.66
C THR A 173 -44.89 -37.77 11.23
N LEU A 174 -44.43 -36.63 11.75
CA LEU A 174 -44.94 -35.31 11.32
C LEU A 174 -44.83 -35.13 9.80
N GLU A 175 -43.72 -35.60 9.20
CA GLU A 175 -43.48 -35.46 7.77
C GLU A 175 -44.48 -36.28 6.92
N GLN A 176 -44.83 -37.49 7.37
CA GLN A 176 -45.87 -38.32 6.76
C GLN A 176 -47.28 -37.73 6.94
N LEU A 177 -47.54 -37.08 8.07
CA LEU A 177 -48.79 -36.37 8.30
C LEU A 177 -48.90 -35.11 7.43
N LEU A 178 -47.80 -34.37 7.26
CA LEU A 178 -47.73 -33.20 6.38
C LEU A 178 -47.89 -33.59 4.91
N SER A 179 -47.28 -34.69 4.46
CA SER A 179 -47.48 -35.18 3.09
C SER A 179 -48.93 -35.58 2.83
N ALA A 180 -49.53 -36.36 3.73
CA ALA A 180 -50.94 -36.74 3.67
C ALA A 180 -51.87 -35.51 3.68
N ALA A 181 -51.59 -34.52 4.53
CA ALA A 181 -52.36 -33.29 4.61
C ALA A 181 -52.26 -32.43 3.35
N ARG A 182 -51.09 -32.38 2.68
CA ARG A 182 -50.91 -31.71 1.38
C ARG A 182 -51.72 -32.36 0.28
N GLU A 183 -51.66 -33.69 0.17
CA GLU A 183 -52.42 -34.43 -0.83
C GLU A 183 -53.93 -34.27 -0.67
N LEU A 184 -54.39 -34.29 0.59
CA LEU A 184 -55.80 -34.11 0.92
C LEU A 184 -56.26 -32.65 0.87
N GLN A 185 -55.35 -31.70 0.62
CA GLN A 185 -55.60 -30.25 0.73
C GLN A 185 -56.30 -29.90 2.05
N SER A 186 -55.78 -30.46 3.14
CA SER A 186 -56.43 -30.39 4.44
C SER A 186 -56.54 -28.93 4.94
N PRO A 187 -57.69 -28.53 5.51
CA PRO A 187 -57.84 -27.22 6.13
C PRO A 187 -57.01 -27.05 7.42
N LEU A 188 -56.39 -28.13 7.92
CA LEU A 188 -55.44 -28.08 9.03
C LEU A 188 -54.01 -27.76 8.58
N LEU A 189 -53.75 -27.75 7.27
CA LEU A 189 -52.44 -27.44 6.72
C LEU A 189 -52.25 -25.92 6.64
N GLU A 190 -51.37 -25.40 7.48
CA GLU A 190 -50.94 -24.01 7.42
C GLU A 190 -49.67 -23.89 6.60
N VAL A 191 -49.69 -22.96 5.64
CA VAL A 191 -48.54 -22.66 4.78
C VAL A 191 -47.95 -21.33 5.24
N HIS A 192 -46.76 -21.39 5.81
CA HIS A 192 -46.05 -20.22 6.29
C HIS A 192 -44.89 -19.91 5.35
N LYS A 193 -44.89 -18.73 4.72
CA LYS A 193 -43.74 -18.27 3.92
C LYS A 193 -42.54 -18.15 4.87
N GLN A 194 -41.42 -18.78 4.51
CA GLN A 194 -40.19 -18.63 5.27
C GLN A 194 -39.50 -17.31 4.92
N GLU A 195 -38.76 -16.75 5.88
CA GLU A 195 -37.86 -15.63 5.62
C GLU A 195 -36.76 -16.05 4.64
N GLU A 196 -36.37 -15.13 3.77
CA GLU A 196 -35.33 -15.37 2.76
C GLU A 196 -33.95 -15.53 3.40
N TRP A 197 -33.72 -14.83 4.52
CA TRP A 197 -32.52 -14.97 5.35
C TRP A 197 -32.79 -15.89 6.52
N VAL A 198 -31.99 -16.94 6.68
CA VAL A 198 -32.12 -17.88 7.81
C VAL A 198 -30.81 -18.01 8.56
N LEU A 199 -30.90 -17.96 9.89
CA LEU A 199 -29.79 -18.14 10.81
C LEU A 199 -29.40 -19.63 10.89
N HIS A 200 -28.14 -19.92 10.67
CA HIS A 200 -27.55 -21.24 10.90
C HIS A 200 -26.96 -21.34 12.31
N PRO A 201 -27.38 -22.34 13.12
CA PRO A 201 -26.73 -22.63 14.39
C PRO A 201 -25.26 -23.02 14.18
N GLY A 202 -24.43 -22.77 15.20
CA GLY A 202 -22.96 -22.83 15.10
C GLY A 202 -22.34 -24.14 14.60
N SER A 203 -23.05 -25.28 14.63
CA SER A 203 -22.53 -26.57 14.13
C SER A 203 -22.30 -26.61 12.62
N ILE A 204 -22.94 -25.73 11.85
CA ILE A 204 -22.80 -25.65 10.37
C ILE A 204 -21.63 -24.73 9.95
N ALA A 205 -21.10 -23.92 10.88
CA ALA A 205 -20.10 -22.90 10.57
C ALA A 205 -18.79 -23.48 9.99
N THR A 206 -18.32 -24.62 10.52
CA THR A 206 -17.11 -25.30 10.03
C THR A 206 -17.31 -25.89 8.63
N ALA A 207 -18.50 -26.43 8.35
CA ALA A 207 -18.83 -26.95 7.02
C ALA A 207 -18.93 -25.82 5.98
N LEU A 208 -19.46 -24.66 6.37
CA LEU A 208 -19.46 -23.47 5.53
C LEU A 208 -18.04 -22.97 5.26
N GLU A 209 -17.18 -22.88 6.26
CA GLU A 209 -15.78 -22.45 6.09
C GLU A 209 -15.01 -23.35 5.12
N ALA A 210 -15.24 -24.67 5.16
CA ALA A 210 -14.62 -25.61 4.23
C ALA A 210 -15.03 -25.39 2.76
N ALA A 211 -16.17 -24.76 2.51
CA ALA A 211 -16.66 -24.46 1.16
C ALA A 211 -16.19 -23.11 0.62
N LEU A 212 -15.81 -22.18 1.51
CA LEU A 212 -15.39 -20.85 1.13
C LEU A 212 -14.02 -20.88 0.44
N PRO A 213 -13.71 -19.90 -0.44
CA PRO A 213 -12.40 -19.77 -1.05
C PRO A 213 -11.28 -19.66 -0.01
N SER A 214 -10.17 -20.36 -0.25
CA SER A 214 -8.99 -20.26 0.61
C SER A 214 -8.37 -18.87 0.52
N VAL A 215 -8.33 -18.15 1.65
CA VAL A 215 -7.86 -16.75 1.71
C VAL A 215 -6.36 -16.67 2.01
N ILE A 216 -5.63 -16.03 1.11
CA ILE A 216 -4.23 -15.62 1.27
C ILE A 216 -4.21 -14.10 1.48
N TYR A 217 -3.96 -13.67 2.72
CA TYR A 217 -3.90 -12.26 3.09
C TYR A 217 -2.44 -11.81 3.28
N VAL A 218 -1.99 -10.82 2.50
CA VAL A 218 -0.66 -10.21 2.59
C VAL A 218 -0.83 -8.76 3.06
N PRO A 219 -0.52 -8.42 4.33
CA PRO A 219 -0.64 -7.05 4.84
C PRO A 219 0.46 -6.13 4.28
N ALA A 220 0.24 -4.82 4.35
CA ALA A 220 1.19 -3.79 3.89
C ALA A 220 2.47 -3.78 4.74
N LEU A 221 2.29 -3.80 6.06
CA LEU A 221 3.31 -3.87 7.09
C LEU A 221 2.92 -4.96 8.09
N ARG A 222 3.90 -5.68 8.60
CA ARG A 222 3.68 -6.59 9.73
C ARG A 222 4.14 -5.88 11.00
N GLU A 223 3.23 -5.72 11.94
CA GLU A 223 3.58 -5.25 13.28
C GLU A 223 4.28 -6.37 14.05
N THR A 224 5.41 -6.05 14.66
CA THR A 224 6.24 -6.97 15.47
C THR A 224 5.58 -7.37 16.80
N SER A 225 4.42 -6.80 17.14
CA SER A 225 3.73 -6.95 18.43
C SER A 225 2.79 -8.16 18.53
N GLU A 226 2.46 -8.85 17.43
CA GLU A 226 1.63 -10.08 17.44
C GLU A 226 2.46 -11.38 17.56
N GLU A 227 3.66 -11.31 18.16
CA GLU A 227 4.61 -12.43 18.24
C GLU A 227 4.36 -13.43 19.39
N THR A 228 3.28 -13.30 20.16
CA THR A 228 2.95 -14.29 21.20
C THR A 228 1.95 -15.34 20.69
N ASP A 229 2.52 -16.47 20.29
CA ASP A 229 1.97 -17.84 20.24
C ASP A 229 0.87 -18.25 19.24
N VAL A 230 0.22 -17.34 18.49
CA VAL A 230 -0.84 -17.74 17.52
C VAL A 230 -0.50 -17.44 16.04
N GLY A 231 0.46 -16.55 15.78
CA GLY A 231 0.80 -16.04 14.43
C GLY A 231 1.64 -16.97 13.53
N ALA A 232 2.27 -18.02 14.07
CA ALA A 232 3.23 -18.84 13.31
C ALA A 232 2.59 -19.71 12.21
N LYS A 233 1.29 -20.06 12.31
CA LYS A 233 0.61 -20.97 11.37
C LYS A 233 -0.09 -20.26 10.19
N GLN A 234 -0.21 -18.93 10.20
CA GLN A 234 -1.08 -18.18 9.27
C GLN A 234 -0.36 -17.17 8.36
N SER A 235 0.97 -17.11 8.40
CA SER A 235 1.77 -16.23 7.52
C SER A 235 1.44 -16.51 6.04
N ALA A 236 1.20 -15.46 5.25
CA ALA A 236 0.86 -15.58 3.83
C ALA A 236 1.87 -16.41 3.03
N ILE A 237 3.16 -16.22 3.33
CA ILE A 237 4.27 -16.99 2.76
C ILE A 237 4.07 -18.48 3.03
N ARG A 238 3.75 -18.85 4.28
CA ARG A 238 3.50 -20.25 4.65
C ARG A 238 2.29 -20.83 3.94
N LYS A 239 1.20 -20.06 3.79
CA LYS A 239 0.02 -20.52 3.02
C LYS A 239 0.35 -20.81 1.56
N ILE A 240 1.10 -19.91 0.90
CA ILE A 240 1.52 -20.12 -0.50
C ILE A 240 2.47 -21.32 -0.60
N VAL A 241 3.41 -21.43 0.33
CA VAL A 241 4.35 -22.57 0.41
C VAL A 241 3.58 -23.88 0.63
N ASN A 242 2.62 -23.93 1.55
CA ASN A 242 1.79 -25.11 1.79
C ASN A 242 1.00 -25.51 0.53
N ALA A 243 0.35 -24.53 -0.12
CA ALA A 243 -0.38 -24.78 -1.36
C ALA A 243 0.54 -25.35 -2.46
N LEU A 244 1.77 -24.83 -2.58
CA LEU A 244 2.79 -25.37 -3.48
C LEU A 244 3.21 -26.80 -3.08
N PHE A 245 3.47 -27.05 -1.80
CA PHE A 245 3.86 -28.37 -1.30
C PHE A 245 2.78 -29.42 -1.52
N GLU A 246 1.53 -29.10 -1.18
CA GLU A 246 0.37 -29.98 -1.42
C GLU A 246 0.25 -30.32 -2.89
N GLN A 247 0.42 -29.32 -3.78
CA GLN A 247 0.37 -29.55 -5.22
C GLN A 247 1.52 -30.45 -5.72
N GLN A 248 2.75 -30.23 -5.25
CA GLN A 248 3.93 -30.99 -5.69
C GLN A 248 3.97 -32.42 -5.13
N LEU A 249 3.73 -32.56 -3.82
CA LEU A 249 3.89 -33.82 -3.11
C LEU A 249 2.70 -34.76 -3.30
N ALA A 250 1.52 -34.26 -3.64
CA ALA A 250 0.33 -35.10 -3.78
C ALA A 250 0.47 -36.22 -4.83
N ASN A 251 1.36 -36.07 -5.82
CA ASN A 251 1.63 -37.08 -6.84
C ASN A 251 2.94 -37.86 -6.59
N HIS A 252 3.68 -37.54 -5.52
CA HIS A 252 4.93 -38.23 -5.23
C HIS A 252 4.64 -39.66 -4.78
N GLU A 253 5.42 -40.63 -5.27
CA GLU A 253 5.18 -42.06 -5.03
C GLU A 253 5.11 -42.42 -3.54
N CYS A 254 5.99 -41.84 -2.71
CA CYS A 254 5.95 -42.04 -1.26
C CYS A 254 4.63 -41.58 -0.61
N VAL A 255 4.06 -40.46 -1.08
CA VAL A 255 2.79 -39.94 -0.54
C VAL A 255 1.63 -40.84 -0.97
N ILE A 256 1.63 -41.31 -2.22
CA ILE A 256 0.63 -42.27 -2.72
C ILE A 256 0.69 -43.56 -1.90
N ARG A 257 1.87 -44.15 -1.73
CA ARG A 257 2.06 -45.37 -0.94
C ARG A 257 1.63 -45.20 0.52
N PHE A 258 1.94 -44.05 1.13
CA PHE A 258 1.49 -43.77 2.48
C PHE A 258 -0.04 -43.69 2.56
N LYS A 259 -0.70 -42.97 1.63
CA LYS A 259 -2.16 -42.87 1.58
C LYS A 259 -2.79 -44.27 1.46
N SER A 260 -2.29 -45.10 0.56
CA SER A 260 -2.74 -46.49 0.44
C SER A 260 -2.58 -47.30 1.73
N ALA A 261 -1.45 -47.19 2.43
CA ALA A 261 -1.25 -47.88 3.71
C ALA A 261 -2.16 -47.33 4.82
N ALA A 262 -2.48 -46.04 4.82
CA ALA A 262 -3.42 -45.44 5.77
C ALA A 262 -4.87 -45.88 5.48
N ASP A 263 -5.24 -46.01 4.21
CA ASP A 263 -6.54 -46.54 3.79
C ASP A 263 -6.70 -48.03 4.22
N GLU A 264 -5.65 -48.85 4.03
CA GLU A 264 -5.61 -50.24 4.53
C GLU A 264 -5.77 -50.30 6.06
N LEU A 265 -5.15 -49.37 6.81
CA LEU A 265 -5.36 -49.29 8.25
C LEU A 265 -6.79 -48.90 8.62
N GLN A 266 -7.45 -48.05 7.83
CA GLN A 266 -8.85 -47.68 8.05
C GLN A 266 -9.78 -48.89 7.90
N GLU A 267 -9.50 -49.80 6.97
CA GLU A 267 -10.27 -51.04 6.81
C GLU A 267 -10.24 -51.91 8.07
N LEU A 268 -9.17 -51.88 8.88
CA LEU A 268 -9.12 -52.61 10.16
C LEU A 268 -10.19 -52.15 11.16
N PHE A 269 -10.72 -50.94 10.99
CA PHE A 269 -11.75 -50.32 11.83
C PHE A 269 -13.14 -50.32 11.18
N ALA A 270 -13.31 -50.94 10.01
CA ALA A 270 -14.59 -51.04 9.31
C ALA A 270 -15.68 -51.76 10.13
N THR A 271 -16.95 -51.45 9.88
CA THR A 271 -18.09 -51.99 10.65
C THR A 271 -18.37 -53.46 10.34
N GLU A 272 -18.17 -53.87 9.08
CA GLU A 272 -18.18 -55.27 8.63
C GLU A 272 -16.75 -55.70 8.31
N GLY A 273 -16.31 -56.85 8.82
CA GLY A 273 -14.93 -57.33 8.62
C GLY A 273 -13.86 -56.73 9.56
N LYS A 274 -14.29 -56.01 10.62
CA LYS A 274 -13.41 -55.39 11.63
C LYS A 274 -12.32 -56.32 12.14
N HIS A 275 -11.08 -55.83 12.20
CA HIS A 275 -9.95 -56.65 12.61
C HIS A 275 -10.08 -57.08 14.08
N ARG A 276 -9.70 -58.33 14.37
CA ARG A 276 -9.92 -59.01 15.67
C ARG A 276 -9.37 -58.23 16.86
N ILE A 277 -8.24 -57.53 16.69
CA ILE A 277 -7.60 -56.72 17.73
C ILE A 277 -8.51 -55.54 18.14
N VAL A 278 -9.04 -54.80 17.16
CA VAL A 278 -9.90 -53.63 17.39
C VAL A 278 -11.21 -54.06 18.05
N ALA A 279 -11.84 -55.12 17.54
CA ALA A 279 -13.05 -55.68 18.12
C ALA A 279 -12.84 -56.12 19.58
N SER A 280 -11.72 -56.79 19.88
CA SER A 280 -11.41 -57.23 21.26
C SER A 280 -11.14 -56.07 22.23
N MET A 281 -10.61 -54.95 21.74
CA MET A 281 -10.44 -53.73 22.54
C MET A 281 -11.77 -53.04 22.83
N GLU A 282 -12.64 -52.92 21.82
CA GLU A 282 -13.98 -52.36 22.00
C GLU A 282 -14.81 -53.17 23.00
N GLU A 283 -14.72 -54.50 22.93
CA GLU A 283 -15.42 -55.41 23.84
C GLU A 283 -14.94 -55.23 25.29
N LYS A 284 -13.61 -55.23 25.52
CA LYS A 284 -13.04 -54.98 26.85
C LYS A 284 -13.38 -53.60 27.41
N LEU A 285 -13.34 -52.56 26.58
CA LEU A 285 -13.74 -51.20 26.97
C LEU A 285 -15.23 -51.15 27.29
N THR A 286 -16.07 -51.81 26.50
CA THR A 286 -17.51 -51.88 26.73
C THR A 286 -17.86 -52.64 28.01
N GLU A 287 -17.18 -53.75 28.32
CA GLU A 287 -17.34 -54.45 29.60
C GLU A 287 -16.96 -53.56 30.77
N LYS A 288 -15.80 -52.91 30.71
CA LYS A 288 -15.35 -51.95 31.73
C LYS A 288 -16.31 -50.77 31.90
N PHE A 289 -16.89 -50.26 30.82
CA PHE A 289 -17.89 -49.20 30.90
C PHE A 289 -19.19 -49.72 31.53
N LYS A 290 -19.67 -50.91 31.15
CA LYS A 290 -20.89 -51.52 31.74
C LYS A 290 -20.81 -51.73 33.25
N GLU A 291 -19.60 -51.90 33.82
CA GLU A 291 -19.38 -51.94 35.28
C GLU A 291 -19.75 -50.61 35.97
N LEU A 292 -19.71 -49.49 35.23
CA LEU A 292 -19.89 -48.13 35.75
C LEU A 292 -21.20 -47.49 35.26
N ILE A 293 -21.48 -47.57 33.96
CA ILE A 293 -22.57 -46.92 33.24
C ILE A 293 -22.94 -47.70 31.96
N ASN A 294 -24.23 -47.71 31.57
CA ASN A 294 -24.69 -48.48 30.41
C ASN A 294 -24.39 -47.78 29.06
N ILE A 295 -23.12 -47.78 28.65
CA ILE A 295 -22.65 -47.25 27.36
C ILE A 295 -21.77 -48.27 26.63
N ARG A 296 -21.61 -48.11 25.31
CA ARG A 296 -20.78 -48.97 24.45
C ARG A 296 -19.60 -48.16 23.87
N ALA A 297 -18.44 -48.80 23.79
CA ALA A 297 -17.26 -48.22 23.15
C ALA A 297 -17.29 -48.46 21.63
N GLU A 298 -17.02 -47.42 20.84
CA GLU A 298 -16.78 -47.48 19.40
C GLU A 298 -15.45 -46.76 19.08
N LEU A 299 -14.54 -47.46 18.43
CA LEU A 299 -13.26 -46.97 17.96
C LEU A 299 -13.35 -46.79 16.43
N LYS A 300 -13.13 -45.55 15.98
CA LYS A 300 -13.04 -45.18 14.57
C LYS A 300 -11.64 -44.68 14.28
N PHE A 301 -11.08 -45.11 13.15
CA PHE A 301 -9.87 -44.53 12.59
C PHE A 301 -10.25 -43.60 11.46
N THR A 302 -9.69 -42.39 11.47
CA THR A 302 -9.84 -41.43 10.39
C THR A 302 -8.47 -41.29 9.74
N THR A 303 -8.40 -41.46 8.42
CA THR A 303 -7.15 -41.33 7.68
C THR A 303 -6.62 -39.90 7.80
N PRO A 304 -5.36 -39.70 8.23
CA PRO A 304 -4.77 -38.37 8.31
C PRO A 304 -4.50 -37.82 6.90
N ASP A 305 -4.74 -36.51 6.70
CA ASP A 305 -4.32 -35.84 5.47
C ASP A 305 -2.82 -35.53 5.52
N VAL A 306 -2.04 -36.50 5.07
CA VAL A 306 -0.58 -36.51 5.11
C VAL A 306 0.01 -35.33 4.35
N THR A 307 -0.66 -34.88 3.30
CA THR A 307 -0.22 -33.74 2.51
C THR A 307 -0.32 -32.44 3.29
N SER A 308 -1.45 -32.19 3.95
CA SER A 308 -1.62 -31.01 4.82
C SER A 308 -0.74 -31.10 6.08
N ASP A 309 -0.59 -32.29 6.65
CA ASP A 309 0.23 -32.51 7.85
C ASP A 309 1.71 -32.31 7.57
N LEU A 310 2.22 -32.80 6.44
CA LEU A 310 3.60 -32.56 6.00
C LEU A 310 3.85 -31.09 5.68
N ALA A 311 2.93 -30.45 4.96
CA ALA A 311 3.03 -29.02 4.66
C ALA A 311 3.06 -28.19 5.96
N SER A 312 2.15 -28.50 6.90
CA SER A 312 2.08 -27.83 8.20
C SER A 312 3.28 -28.11 9.11
N SER A 313 4.01 -29.20 8.93
CA SER A 313 5.23 -29.51 9.70
C SER A 313 6.53 -29.07 9.00
N THR A 314 6.47 -28.61 7.75
CA THR A 314 7.63 -28.12 7.01
C THR A 314 7.97 -26.68 7.41
N GLU A 315 9.23 -26.43 7.77
CA GLU A 315 9.74 -25.09 8.04
C GLU A 315 10.40 -24.50 6.79
N PHE A 316 9.85 -23.41 6.26
CA PHE A 316 10.47 -22.65 5.19
C PHE A 316 11.47 -21.65 5.76
N ARG A 317 12.74 -21.77 5.36
CA ARG A 317 13.85 -20.91 5.79
C ARG A 317 14.51 -20.22 4.59
N VAL A 318 14.98 -19.01 4.82
CA VAL A 318 15.78 -18.21 3.88
C VAL A 318 17.23 -18.27 4.32
N VAL A 319 18.12 -18.59 3.38
CA VAL A 319 19.56 -18.65 3.63
C VAL A 319 20.24 -17.50 2.91
N ASP A 320 20.95 -16.67 3.68
CA ASP A 320 21.77 -15.57 3.17
C ASP A 320 23.20 -15.74 3.70
N GLY A 321 24.14 -16.10 2.82
CA GLY A 321 25.47 -16.56 3.22
C GLY A 321 25.40 -17.75 4.17
N ALA A 322 25.91 -17.57 5.40
CA ALA A 322 25.87 -18.59 6.46
C ALA A 322 24.63 -18.49 7.37
N LEU A 323 23.82 -17.44 7.23
CA LEU A 323 22.69 -17.16 8.12
C LEU A 323 21.42 -17.82 7.57
N SER A 324 20.81 -18.71 8.37
CA SER A 324 19.54 -19.36 8.07
C SER A 324 18.45 -18.83 9.00
N THR A 325 17.45 -18.15 8.43
CA THR A 325 16.40 -17.47 9.20
C THR A 325 15.02 -17.74 8.60
N ARG A 326 13.98 -17.40 9.36
CA ARG A 326 12.62 -17.43 8.84
C ARG A 326 12.39 -16.24 7.90
N PRO A 327 11.51 -16.35 6.89
CA PRO A 327 11.15 -15.23 6.02
C PRO A 327 10.65 -14.02 6.81
N ASP A 328 9.94 -14.27 7.92
CA ASP A 328 9.41 -13.24 8.80
C ASP A 328 10.52 -12.41 9.47
N SER A 329 11.74 -12.95 9.58
CA SER A 329 12.93 -12.27 10.13
C SER A 329 13.73 -11.49 9.08
N GLN A 330 13.30 -11.51 7.82
CA GLN A 330 13.94 -10.77 6.73
C GLN A 330 13.45 -9.33 6.67
N GLY A 331 14.28 -8.41 6.13
CA GLY A 331 13.83 -7.05 5.85
C GLY A 331 12.64 -7.02 4.89
N HIS A 332 11.76 -6.03 5.01
CA HIS A 332 10.49 -6.03 4.27
C HIS A 332 10.64 -6.09 2.74
N GLY A 333 11.70 -5.52 2.16
CA GLY A 333 11.99 -5.67 0.72
C GLY A 333 12.28 -7.11 0.32
N ALA A 334 13.05 -7.85 1.13
CA ALA A 334 13.31 -9.27 0.93
C ALA A 334 12.03 -10.11 1.12
N GLN A 335 11.23 -9.82 2.16
CA GLN A 335 9.92 -10.45 2.37
C GLN A 335 9.01 -10.30 1.15
N ARG A 336 8.87 -9.08 0.62
CA ARG A 336 8.02 -8.81 -0.55
C ARG A 336 8.55 -9.48 -1.81
N SER A 337 9.88 -9.59 -1.96
CA SER A 337 10.53 -10.34 -3.04
C SER A 337 10.25 -11.84 -2.95
N ILE A 338 10.29 -12.42 -1.75
CA ILE A 338 9.94 -13.82 -1.49
C ILE A 338 8.48 -14.08 -1.85
N VAL A 339 7.56 -13.21 -1.43
CA VAL A 339 6.14 -13.31 -1.82
C VAL A 339 5.99 -13.30 -3.34
N LEU A 340 6.66 -12.39 -4.05
CA LEU A 340 6.65 -12.36 -5.51
C LEU A 340 7.14 -13.68 -6.12
N ALA A 341 8.28 -14.19 -5.66
CA ALA A 341 8.86 -15.43 -6.17
C ALA A 341 7.93 -16.64 -5.95
N LEU A 342 7.30 -16.73 -4.77
CA LEU A 342 6.36 -17.80 -4.47
C LEU A 342 5.09 -17.71 -5.32
N LEU A 343 4.56 -16.51 -5.55
CA LEU A 343 3.42 -16.31 -6.44
C LEU A 343 3.78 -16.65 -7.90
N GLN A 344 4.99 -16.34 -8.36
CA GLN A 344 5.46 -16.72 -9.69
C GLN A 344 5.54 -18.23 -9.84
N LEU A 345 6.15 -18.91 -8.87
CA LEU A 345 6.20 -20.36 -8.84
C LEU A 345 4.79 -20.97 -8.83
N TYR A 346 3.88 -20.39 -8.05
CA TYR A 346 2.47 -20.79 -8.02
C TYR A 346 1.79 -20.72 -9.40
N VAL A 347 2.00 -19.62 -10.14
CA VAL A 347 1.50 -19.47 -11.51
C VAL A 347 2.09 -20.51 -12.47
N GLU A 348 3.39 -20.76 -12.39
CA GLU A 348 4.08 -21.73 -13.26
C GLU A 348 3.55 -23.15 -13.06
N GLN A 349 3.30 -23.55 -11.82
CA GLN A 349 2.82 -24.88 -11.49
C GLN A 349 1.36 -25.11 -11.87
N ASN A 350 0.51 -24.09 -11.70
CA ASN A 350 -0.90 -24.16 -12.11
C ASN A 350 -1.10 -24.44 -13.60
N ARG A 351 -0.16 -24.00 -14.47
CA ARG A 351 -0.24 -24.28 -15.90
C ARG A 351 -0.07 -25.77 -16.23
N GLN A 352 0.58 -26.55 -15.37
CA GLN A 352 0.92 -27.95 -15.61
C GLN A 352 -0.15 -28.92 -15.08
N SER A 353 -1.03 -28.46 -14.19
CA SER A 353 -2.00 -29.30 -13.47
C SER A 353 -3.43 -29.07 -14.01
N ALA A 354 -3.77 -29.68 -15.14
CA ALA A 354 -5.07 -29.47 -15.82
C ALA A 354 -6.25 -30.29 -15.26
N SER A 355 -6.02 -31.22 -14.31
CA SER A 355 -6.94 -32.33 -14.04
C SER A 355 -7.52 -32.45 -12.62
N ARG A 356 -7.40 -31.44 -11.75
CA ARG A 356 -8.01 -31.48 -10.40
C ARG A 356 -9.15 -30.46 -10.27
N GLU A 357 -10.22 -30.82 -9.56
CA GLU A 357 -11.19 -29.87 -9.03
C GLU A 357 -10.43 -28.83 -8.19
N ARG A 358 -10.39 -27.58 -8.65
CA ARG A 358 -9.56 -26.55 -8.07
C ARG A 358 -10.36 -25.82 -7.00
N GLN A 359 -9.88 -25.81 -5.76
CA GLN A 359 -10.35 -24.84 -4.78
C GLN A 359 -9.97 -23.45 -5.27
N HIS A 360 -10.97 -22.57 -5.43
CA HIS A 360 -10.73 -21.18 -5.75
C HIS A 360 -9.99 -20.50 -4.60
N MET A 361 -8.93 -19.75 -4.92
CA MET A 361 -8.21 -18.94 -3.93
C MET A 361 -8.58 -17.47 -4.03
N LEU A 362 -8.55 -16.80 -2.88
CA LEU A 362 -8.77 -15.37 -2.77
C LEU A 362 -7.51 -14.71 -2.23
N PHE A 363 -6.81 -13.98 -3.10
CA PHE A 363 -5.61 -13.21 -2.75
C PHE A 363 -6.03 -11.80 -2.35
N LEU A 364 -5.85 -11.47 -1.07
CA LEU A 364 -6.10 -10.16 -0.50
C LEU A 364 -4.75 -9.52 -0.19
N ILE A 365 -4.30 -8.58 -1.02
CA ILE A 365 -2.93 -8.06 -0.96
C ILE A 365 -2.96 -6.55 -0.72
N GLU A 366 -2.41 -6.13 0.41
CA GLU A 366 -2.24 -4.72 0.70
C GLU A 366 -0.94 -4.17 0.12
N GLU A 367 -1.09 -3.05 -0.59
CA GLU A 367 -0.04 -2.24 -1.20
C GLU A 367 1.11 -3.11 -1.74
N PRO A 368 0.84 -3.93 -2.79
CA PRO A 368 1.81 -4.87 -3.35
C PRO A 368 3.14 -4.22 -3.76
N GLU A 369 3.16 -2.92 -3.99
CA GLU A 369 4.31 -2.09 -4.31
C GLU A 369 5.24 -1.73 -3.13
N ILE A 370 4.80 -1.79 -1.86
CA ILE A 370 5.66 -1.32 -0.76
C ILE A 370 6.93 -2.15 -0.71
N TYR A 371 8.07 -1.46 -0.60
CA TYR A 371 9.42 -2.02 -0.57
C TYR A 371 9.90 -2.65 -1.88
N LEU A 372 9.17 -2.48 -2.98
CA LEU A 372 9.59 -2.92 -4.31
C LEU A 372 10.13 -1.77 -5.14
N HIS A 373 11.22 -2.05 -5.87
CA HIS A 373 11.68 -1.18 -6.94
C HIS A 373 10.65 -1.16 -8.09
N PRO A 374 10.48 -0.06 -8.87
CA PRO A 374 9.47 0.03 -9.93
C PRO A 374 9.43 -1.15 -10.92
N GLY A 375 10.59 -1.69 -11.29
CA GLY A 375 10.68 -2.88 -12.14
C GLY A 375 10.05 -4.13 -11.51
N MET A 376 10.16 -4.28 -10.18
CA MET A 376 9.53 -5.37 -9.41
C MET A 376 8.04 -5.11 -9.19
N CYS A 377 7.59 -3.86 -9.03
CA CYS A 377 6.16 -3.53 -8.98
C CYS A 377 5.43 -4.00 -10.25
N ARG A 378 6.03 -3.77 -11.43
CA ARG A 378 5.48 -4.27 -12.70
C ARG A 378 5.43 -5.80 -12.74
N ARG A 379 6.50 -6.48 -12.31
CA ARG A 379 6.52 -7.95 -12.21
C ARG A 379 5.47 -8.47 -11.24
N MET A 380 5.26 -7.81 -10.10
CA MET A 380 4.23 -8.16 -9.13
C MET A 380 2.84 -8.06 -9.75
N ARG A 381 2.51 -6.92 -10.37
CA ARG A 381 1.27 -6.76 -11.13
C ARG A 381 1.08 -7.86 -12.17
N ASP A 382 2.09 -8.13 -12.99
CA ASP A 382 1.99 -9.12 -14.07
C ASP A 382 1.76 -10.54 -13.52
N THR A 383 2.40 -10.89 -12.40
CA THR A 383 2.19 -12.17 -11.72
C THR A 383 0.77 -12.27 -11.17
N LEU A 384 0.30 -11.25 -10.46
CA LEU A 384 -1.06 -11.21 -9.91
C LEU A 384 -2.12 -11.26 -11.02
N LEU A 385 -1.89 -10.54 -12.12
CA LEU A 385 -2.77 -10.59 -13.28
C LEU A 385 -2.82 -11.99 -13.91
N LYS A 386 -1.68 -12.68 -14.01
CA LYS A 386 -1.66 -14.08 -14.48
C LYS A 386 -2.43 -15.01 -13.54
N ILE A 387 -2.37 -14.81 -12.22
CA ILE A 387 -3.18 -15.57 -11.26
C ILE A 387 -4.67 -15.34 -11.56
N ALA A 388 -5.10 -14.07 -11.62
CA ALA A 388 -6.48 -13.70 -11.91
C ALA A 388 -6.98 -14.22 -13.26
N GLN A 389 -6.14 -14.21 -14.30
CA GLN A 389 -6.48 -14.71 -15.63
C GLN A 389 -6.49 -16.24 -15.75
N SER A 390 -5.83 -16.95 -14.83
CA SER A 390 -5.78 -18.41 -14.84
C SER A 390 -7.11 -19.06 -14.43
N GLY A 391 -8.00 -18.29 -13.79
CA GLY A 391 -9.24 -18.78 -13.18
C GLY A 391 -9.02 -19.56 -11.88
N VAL A 392 -7.77 -19.69 -11.41
CA VAL A 392 -7.44 -20.44 -10.20
C VAL A 392 -7.56 -19.58 -8.94
N GLY A 393 -7.42 -18.26 -9.06
CA GLY A 393 -7.61 -17.38 -7.92
C GLY A 393 -8.04 -15.97 -8.32
N GLN A 394 -8.75 -15.33 -7.42
CA GLN A 394 -9.18 -13.94 -7.53
C GLN A 394 -8.18 -13.06 -6.78
N VAL A 395 -7.89 -11.87 -7.31
CA VAL A 395 -6.96 -10.93 -6.70
C VAL A 395 -7.71 -9.65 -6.35
N LEU A 396 -7.71 -9.29 -5.08
CA LEU A 396 -8.13 -7.98 -4.59
C LEU A 396 -6.91 -7.34 -3.94
N CYS A 397 -6.52 -6.15 -4.41
CA CYS A 397 -5.43 -5.42 -3.80
C CYS A 397 -5.75 -3.95 -3.54
N THR A 398 -5.17 -3.41 -2.48
CA THR A 398 -5.11 -1.96 -2.26
C THR A 398 -3.82 -1.42 -2.86
N THR A 399 -3.84 -0.24 -3.48
CA THR A 399 -2.63 0.32 -4.09
C THR A 399 -2.68 1.84 -4.18
N HIS A 400 -1.52 2.47 -4.06
CA HIS A 400 -1.24 3.85 -4.39
C HIS A 400 -0.45 3.97 -5.70
N SER A 401 -0.10 2.84 -6.32
CA SER A 401 0.73 2.82 -7.51
C SER A 401 -0.14 2.79 -8.78
N PRO A 402 0.08 3.74 -9.71
CA PRO A 402 -0.58 3.72 -11.01
C PRO A 402 -0.28 2.45 -11.82
N VAL A 403 0.78 1.71 -11.48
CA VAL A 403 1.20 0.50 -12.19
C VAL A 403 0.10 -0.57 -12.19
N PHE A 404 -0.69 -0.67 -11.13
CA PHE A 404 -1.75 -1.68 -10.97
C PHE A 404 -3.10 -1.28 -11.61
N LEU A 405 -3.15 -0.12 -12.27
CA LEU A 405 -4.35 0.37 -12.95
C LEU A 405 -4.25 0.19 -14.46
N ASP A 406 -5.40 -0.09 -15.08
CA ASP A 406 -5.53 -0.23 -16.53
C ASP A 406 -6.89 0.30 -16.98
N LEU A 407 -6.88 1.53 -17.47
CA LEU A 407 -8.09 2.29 -17.82
C LEU A 407 -8.73 1.78 -19.12
N ALA A 408 -7.95 1.17 -20.01
CA ALA A 408 -8.44 0.76 -21.31
C ALA A 408 -9.18 -0.58 -21.22
N ASP A 409 -8.59 -1.61 -20.58
CA ASP A 409 -9.13 -2.97 -20.66
C ASP A 409 -9.73 -3.47 -19.33
N ARG A 410 -9.29 -2.94 -18.19
CA ARG A 410 -9.71 -3.40 -16.84
C ARG A 410 -10.22 -2.27 -15.95
N HIS A 411 -10.92 -1.29 -16.52
CA HIS A 411 -11.52 -0.22 -15.71
C HIS A 411 -12.59 -0.77 -14.76
N ASP A 412 -13.28 -1.85 -15.11
CA ASP A 412 -14.24 -2.52 -14.22
C ASP A 412 -13.60 -3.14 -12.95
N GLY A 413 -12.30 -3.42 -13.03
CA GLY A 413 -11.47 -3.83 -11.92
C GLY A 413 -10.92 -2.68 -11.08
N ILE A 414 -11.41 -1.44 -11.22
CA ILE A 414 -10.95 -0.29 -10.44
C ILE A 414 -12.05 0.21 -9.52
N VAL A 415 -11.71 0.35 -8.23
CA VAL A 415 -12.57 0.98 -7.22
C VAL A 415 -11.84 2.19 -6.66
N ILE A 416 -12.46 3.37 -6.75
CA ILE A 416 -11.97 4.58 -6.12
C ILE A 416 -12.72 4.78 -4.80
N LEU A 417 -11.98 4.80 -3.69
CA LEU A 417 -12.50 5.20 -2.39
C LEU A 417 -12.28 6.68 -2.17
N ARG A 418 -13.36 7.38 -1.82
CA ARG A 418 -13.34 8.80 -1.41
C ARG A 418 -13.99 8.93 -0.05
N LYS A 419 -13.54 9.90 0.75
CA LYS A 419 -14.23 10.28 1.98
C LYS A 419 -15.29 11.32 1.69
N LYS A 420 -16.51 11.05 2.11
CA LYS A 420 -17.62 12.01 2.12
C LYS A 420 -18.23 12.01 3.50
N ASP A 421 -18.36 13.20 4.08
CA ASP A 421 -18.89 13.39 5.45
C ASP A 421 -18.19 12.51 6.51
N GLY A 422 -16.87 12.30 6.35
CA GLY A 422 -16.05 11.47 7.25
C GLY A 422 -16.14 9.96 7.01
N HIS A 423 -17.00 9.49 6.12
CA HIS A 423 -17.19 8.08 5.79
C HIS A 423 -16.64 7.73 4.41
N PRO A 424 -16.10 6.51 4.23
CA PRO A 424 -15.64 6.06 2.92
C PRO A 424 -16.84 5.70 2.03
N GLU A 425 -16.79 6.15 0.77
CA GLU A 425 -17.69 5.77 -0.31
C GLU A 425 -16.88 5.14 -1.45
N ALA A 426 -17.42 4.09 -2.05
CA ALA A 426 -16.81 3.39 -3.18
C ALA A 426 -17.42 3.83 -4.50
N TYR A 427 -16.57 4.19 -5.45
CA TYR A 427 -16.93 4.53 -6.83
C TYR A 427 -16.32 3.47 -7.75
N GLN A 428 -17.19 2.61 -8.28
CA GLN A 428 -16.82 1.52 -9.19
C GLN A 428 -17.65 1.60 -10.46
N ARG A 429 -17.07 1.13 -11.57
CA ARG A 429 -17.82 0.79 -12.77
C ARG A 429 -17.76 -0.71 -12.99
N THR A 430 -18.86 -1.31 -13.38
CA THR A 430 -18.96 -2.77 -13.57
C THR A 430 -19.21 -3.14 -15.02
N GLU A 431 -19.55 -2.15 -15.86
CA GLU A 431 -19.80 -2.30 -17.29
C GLU A 431 -18.62 -1.75 -18.08
N ASP A 432 -18.44 -2.24 -19.31
CA ASP A 432 -17.43 -1.72 -20.23
C ASP A 432 -17.78 -0.28 -20.64
N VAL A 433 -16.89 0.66 -20.34
CA VAL A 433 -17.03 2.08 -20.69
C VAL A 433 -16.87 2.30 -22.19
N PHE A 434 -16.24 1.35 -22.89
CA PHE A 434 -16.10 1.35 -24.35
C PHE A 434 -17.04 0.32 -24.95
N ASP A 435 -17.94 0.76 -25.83
CA ASP A 435 -18.83 -0.16 -26.52
C ASP A 435 -18.14 -0.90 -27.69
N GLN A 436 -18.90 -1.71 -28.42
CA GLN A 436 -18.38 -2.48 -29.56
C GLN A 436 -18.32 -1.70 -30.88
N SER A 437 -18.64 -0.40 -30.88
CA SER A 437 -18.59 0.46 -32.05
C SER A 437 -17.16 0.64 -32.57
N ALA A 438 -17.02 0.99 -33.85
CA ALA A 438 -15.71 1.26 -34.44
C ALA A 438 -14.99 2.43 -33.75
N THR A 439 -15.75 3.45 -33.34
CA THR A 439 -15.23 4.63 -32.63
C THR A 439 -14.63 4.24 -31.28
N ASP A 440 -15.31 3.41 -30.51
CA ASP A 440 -14.85 3.04 -29.16
C ASP A 440 -13.69 2.07 -29.19
N LYS A 441 -13.66 1.17 -30.18
CA LYS A 441 -12.49 0.33 -30.44
C LYS A 441 -11.25 1.16 -30.73
N GLU A 442 -11.39 2.21 -31.54
CA GLU A 442 -10.27 3.11 -31.84
C GLU A 442 -9.87 3.96 -30.63
N GLN A 443 -10.84 4.51 -29.89
CA GLN A 443 -10.57 5.28 -28.66
C GLN A 443 -9.87 4.42 -27.59
N ARG A 444 -10.32 3.18 -27.38
CA ARG A 444 -9.67 2.20 -26.50
C ARG A 444 -8.24 1.91 -26.95
N ALA A 445 -8.01 1.72 -28.25
CA ALA A 445 -6.67 1.48 -28.79
C ALA A 445 -5.73 2.68 -28.58
N ARG A 446 -6.22 3.93 -28.75
CA ARG A 446 -5.45 5.15 -28.46
C ARG A 446 -5.12 5.29 -26.98
N LEU A 447 -6.08 5.01 -26.09
CA LEU A 447 -5.83 5.03 -24.65
C LEU A 447 -4.82 3.95 -24.24
N ARG A 448 -4.95 2.73 -24.77
CA ARG A 448 -3.98 1.64 -24.59
C ARG A 448 -2.57 2.05 -25.02
N MET A 449 -2.47 2.72 -26.17
CA MET A 449 -1.21 3.24 -26.67
C MET A 449 -0.56 4.17 -25.63
N LEU A 450 -1.29 5.19 -25.14
CA LEU A 450 -0.80 6.10 -24.10
C LEU A 450 -0.34 5.41 -22.83
N LEU A 451 -1.17 4.51 -22.30
CA LEU A 451 -0.88 3.76 -21.07
C LEU A 451 0.44 2.97 -21.14
N ASN A 452 0.83 2.53 -22.33
CA ASN A 452 2.06 1.75 -22.52
C ASN A 452 3.33 2.60 -22.43
N PHE A 453 3.26 3.91 -22.67
CA PHE A 453 4.44 4.79 -22.71
C PHE A 453 4.42 5.93 -21.69
N ASP A 454 3.27 6.24 -21.10
CA ASP A 454 3.12 7.32 -20.12
C ASP A 454 2.40 6.83 -18.86
N PRO A 455 3.14 6.39 -17.83
CA PRO A 455 2.54 5.95 -16.56
C PRO A 455 1.80 7.06 -15.80
N ALA A 456 2.11 8.34 -16.07
CA ALA A 456 1.49 9.47 -15.38
C ALA A 456 0.00 9.62 -15.74
N VAL A 457 -0.42 9.03 -16.86
CA VAL A 457 -1.82 8.91 -17.27
C VAL A 457 -2.71 8.33 -16.17
N ASN A 458 -2.22 7.33 -15.43
CA ASN A 458 -2.97 6.68 -14.36
C ASN A 458 -3.02 7.51 -13.07
N GLU A 459 -2.22 8.59 -12.97
CA GLU A 459 -2.25 9.51 -11.82
C GLU A 459 -3.58 10.26 -11.71
N ALA A 460 -4.34 10.34 -12.81
CA ALA A 460 -5.68 10.93 -12.86
C ALA A 460 -6.61 10.40 -11.76
N PHE A 461 -6.49 9.11 -11.42
CA PHE A 461 -7.34 8.42 -10.44
C PHE A 461 -7.01 8.76 -8.99
N PHE A 462 -5.85 9.36 -8.75
CA PHE A 462 -5.39 9.81 -7.43
C PHE A 462 -5.55 11.32 -7.24
N SER A 463 -6.12 12.01 -8.23
CA SER A 463 -6.17 13.47 -8.30
C SER A 463 -7.57 14.00 -8.01
N GLU A 464 -7.65 15.13 -7.31
CA GLU A 464 -8.93 15.84 -7.08
C GLU A 464 -9.45 16.49 -8.38
N LYS A 465 -8.53 17.12 -9.12
CA LYS A 465 -8.80 17.81 -10.39
C LYS A 465 -7.87 17.29 -11.48
N VAL A 466 -8.42 17.11 -12.67
CA VAL A 466 -7.66 16.72 -13.86
C VAL A 466 -7.82 17.79 -14.94
N CYS A 467 -6.73 18.21 -15.56
CA CYS A 467 -6.79 19.04 -16.76
C CYS A 467 -6.12 18.29 -17.91
N LEU A 468 -6.92 17.93 -18.90
CA LEU A 468 -6.45 17.29 -20.14
C LEU A 468 -5.90 18.38 -21.06
N VAL A 469 -4.68 18.21 -21.53
CA VAL A 469 -4.07 19.10 -22.53
C VAL A 469 -3.71 18.31 -23.78
N GLU A 470 -3.81 18.94 -24.93
CA GLU A 470 -3.57 18.27 -26.20
C GLU A 470 -2.11 17.80 -26.38
N GLY A 471 -1.11 18.62 -26.00
CA GLY A 471 0.29 18.33 -26.30
C GLY A 471 1.32 18.80 -25.25
N ASP A 472 2.59 18.63 -25.61
CA ASP A 472 3.75 19.02 -24.78
C ASP A 472 3.95 20.54 -24.70
N CYS A 473 3.42 21.28 -25.67
CA CYS A 473 3.58 22.74 -25.77
C CYS A 473 2.86 23.43 -24.59
N GLU A 474 1.62 23.00 -24.31
CA GLU A 474 0.79 23.45 -23.20
C GLU A 474 1.47 23.13 -21.87
N LEU A 475 1.98 21.91 -21.69
CA LEU A 475 2.68 21.52 -20.47
C LEU A 475 3.93 22.38 -20.21
N ALA A 476 4.75 22.60 -21.25
CA ALA A 476 5.97 23.40 -21.14
C ALA A 476 5.66 24.88 -20.81
N ALA A 477 4.57 25.41 -21.36
CA ALA A 477 4.15 26.78 -21.12
C ALA A 477 3.81 27.05 -19.65
N ILE A 478 3.16 26.11 -18.94
CA ILE A 478 2.72 26.29 -17.54
C ILE A 478 3.91 26.58 -16.61
N ASP A 479 4.96 25.76 -16.67
CA ASP A 479 6.13 25.95 -15.80
C ASP A 479 6.93 27.21 -16.15
N SER A 480 6.99 27.59 -17.43
CA SER A 480 7.66 28.82 -17.84
C SER A 480 6.90 30.07 -17.39
N VAL A 481 5.56 30.08 -17.51
CA VAL A 481 4.69 31.16 -16.98
C VAL A 481 4.87 31.29 -15.47
N ALA A 482 4.82 30.19 -14.73
CA ALA A 482 5.00 30.21 -13.28
C ALA A 482 6.36 30.81 -12.88
N ARG A 483 7.46 30.43 -13.55
CA ARG A 483 8.79 31.01 -13.32
C ARG A 483 8.83 32.50 -13.64
N LYS A 484 8.17 32.93 -14.71
CA LYS A 484 8.10 34.33 -15.15
C LYS A 484 7.37 35.19 -14.12
N LEU A 485 6.15 34.78 -13.74
CA LEU A 485 5.32 35.48 -12.75
C LEU A 485 5.94 35.49 -11.36
N HIS A 486 6.68 34.44 -11.01
CA HIS A 486 7.44 34.44 -9.76
C HIS A 486 8.56 35.48 -9.77
N LYS A 487 9.28 35.63 -10.89
CA LYS A 487 10.34 36.64 -11.04
C LYS A 487 9.80 38.06 -11.04
N SER A 488 8.59 38.30 -11.58
CA SER A 488 7.94 39.61 -11.54
C SER A 488 7.27 39.93 -10.20
N GLY A 489 7.19 38.96 -9.28
CA GLY A 489 6.55 39.13 -7.96
C GLY A 489 5.03 38.99 -7.99
N GLU A 490 4.45 38.59 -9.11
CA GLU A 490 3.00 38.41 -9.28
C GLU A 490 2.50 37.04 -8.83
N LEU A 491 3.41 36.12 -8.52
CA LEU A 491 3.09 34.75 -8.09
C LEU A 491 3.96 34.29 -6.92
N SER A 492 3.32 33.68 -5.93
CA SER A 492 3.99 32.95 -4.86
C SER A 492 4.32 31.53 -5.31
N TRP A 493 5.60 31.17 -5.30
CA TRP A 493 6.04 29.84 -5.71
C TRP A 493 5.43 28.72 -4.87
N SER A 494 5.25 28.94 -3.56
CA SER A 494 4.64 27.93 -2.68
C SER A 494 3.17 27.71 -3.01
N LYS A 495 2.41 28.77 -3.28
CA LYS A 495 1.00 28.67 -3.68
C LYS A 495 0.85 28.00 -5.04
N TYR A 496 1.72 28.35 -6.00
CA TYR A 496 1.77 27.65 -7.29
C TYR A 496 2.04 26.15 -7.12
N LEU A 497 3.04 25.76 -6.33
CA LEU A 497 3.32 24.34 -6.10
C LEU A 497 2.14 23.60 -5.47
N LEU A 498 1.38 24.25 -4.58
CA LEU A 498 0.15 23.67 -4.04
C LEU A 498 -0.93 23.51 -5.13
N ALA A 499 -1.19 24.55 -5.92
CA ALA A 499 -2.14 24.51 -7.04
C ALA A 499 -1.78 23.44 -8.06
N ARG A 500 -0.50 23.37 -8.44
CA ARG A 500 0.06 22.40 -9.40
C ARG A 500 0.00 20.97 -8.90
N ARG A 501 0.02 20.73 -7.57
CA ARG A 501 -0.15 19.41 -6.95
C ARG A 501 -1.62 19.02 -6.78
N ALA A 502 -2.51 20.00 -6.63
CA ALA A 502 -3.95 19.76 -6.55
C ALA A 502 -4.57 19.43 -7.92
N THR A 503 -3.98 19.94 -9.00
CA THR A 503 -4.45 19.71 -10.38
C THR A 503 -3.43 18.88 -11.17
N THR A 504 -3.86 17.70 -11.61
CA THR A 504 -3.05 16.82 -12.46
C THR A 504 -3.24 17.16 -13.92
N LEU A 505 -2.15 17.56 -14.57
CA LEU A 505 -2.13 17.87 -15.99
C LEU A 505 -1.75 16.62 -16.78
N ILE A 506 -2.60 16.21 -17.70
CA ILE A 506 -2.40 15.01 -18.52
C ILE A 506 -2.23 15.43 -19.96
N ASN A 507 -1.07 15.14 -20.53
CA ASN A 507 -0.85 15.29 -21.97
C ASN A 507 -1.49 14.11 -22.70
N CYS A 508 -2.52 14.39 -23.50
CA CYS A 508 -3.25 13.40 -24.28
C CYS A 508 -2.53 13.01 -25.60
N ARG A 509 -1.42 13.69 -25.93
CA ARG A 509 -0.59 13.50 -27.12
C ARG A 509 -1.41 13.46 -28.40
N GLY A 510 -2.30 14.44 -28.52
CA GLY A 510 -3.16 14.66 -29.67
C GLY A 510 -4.64 14.64 -29.32
N LYS A 511 -5.39 15.43 -30.09
CA LYS A 511 -6.83 15.67 -29.93
C LYS A 511 -7.68 14.41 -29.83
N TRP A 512 -7.42 13.43 -30.68
CA TRP A 512 -8.22 12.20 -30.79
C TRP A 512 -8.15 11.28 -29.57
N THR A 513 -7.19 11.48 -28.67
CA THR A 513 -7.10 10.70 -27.44
C THR A 513 -7.86 11.34 -26.28
N ILE A 514 -8.18 12.63 -26.36
CA ILE A 514 -8.93 13.36 -25.33
C ILE A 514 -10.31 12.69 -25.08
N PRO A 515 -11.13 12.38 -26.10
CA PRO A 515 -12.42 11.69 -25.87
C PRO A 515 -12.29 10.36 -25.11
N ALA A 516 -11.22 9.60 -25.36
CA ALA A 516 -11.00 8.32 -24.69
C ALA A 516 -10.80 8.49 -23.18
N PHE A 517 -10.10 9.56 -22.76
CA PHE A 517 -9.99 9.93 -21.34
C PHE A 517 -11.30 10.42 -20.76
N GLN A 518 -11.97 11.34 -21.47
CA GLN A 518 -13.22 11.93 -20.99
C GLN A 518 -14.24 10.85 -20.66
N LYS A 519 -14.37 9.81 -21.49
CA LYS A 519 -15.25 8.66 -21.22
C LYS A 519 -14.92 7.98 -19.89
N VAL A 520 -13.66 7.66 -19.66
CA VAL A 520 -13.22 7.01 -18.42
C VAL A 520 -13.43 7.93 -17.22
N LEU A 521 -12.95 9.18 -17.27
CA LEU A 521 -13.09 10.14 -16.16
C LEU A 521 -14.55 10.44 -15.83
N LYS A 522 -15.41 10.59 -16.85
CA LYS A 522 -16.86 10.74 -16.72
C LYS A 522 -17.49 9.52 -16.06
N ALA A 523 -17.11 8.33 -16.50
CA ALA A 523 -17.57 7.10 -15.86
C ALA A 523 -17.19 7.11 -14.37
N PHE A 524 -15.96 7.42 -13.98
CA PHE A 524 -15.56 7.43 -12.57
C PHE A 524 -16.02 8.65 -11.76
N GLY A 525 -16.73 9.62 -12.35
CA GLY A 525 -17.11 10.85 -11.67
C GLY A 525 -15.89 11.67 -11.21
N ILE A 526 -14.83 11.67 -12.01
CA ILE A 526 -13.65 12.52 -11.81
C ILE A 526 -13.91 13.83 -12.55
N HIS A 527 -13.73 14.95 -11.86
CA HIS A 527 -13.87 16.28 -12.45
C HIS A 527 -12.66 16.58 -13.34
N TYR A 528 -12.94 17.04 -14.57
CA TYR A 528 -11.89 17.43 -15.50
C TYR A 528 -12.24 18.68 -16.31
N SER A 529 -11.18 19.37 -16.73
CA SER A 529 -11.19 20.40 -17.77
C SER A 529 -10.37 19.95 -18.97
N VAL A 530 -10.58 20.59 -20.12
CA VAL A 530 -9.91 20.23 -21.38
C VAL A 530 -9.34 21.46 -22.06
N VAL A 531 -8.08 21.39 -22.49
CA VAL A 531 -7.42 22.37 -23.34
C VAL A 531 -7.05 21.71 -24.66
N TYR A 532 -7.53 22.26 -25.77
CA TYR A 532 -7.27 21.69 -27.10
C TYR A 532 -7.29 22.75 -28.20
N ASP A 533 -6.66 22.44 -29.32
CA ASP A 533 -6.61 23.30 -30.50
C ASP A 533 -7.87 23.13 -31.33
N LEU A 534 -8.32 24.14 -32.07
CA LEU A 534 -9.46 23.96 -32.99
C LEU A 534 -9.03 23.24 -34.27
N ASP A 535 -7.80 23.50 -34.74
CA ASP A 535 -7.29 23.14 -36.06
C ASP A 535 -8.25 23.51 -37.21
N GLU A 536 -7.86 23.19 -38.45
CA GLU A 536 -8.68 23.43 -39.63
C GLU A 536 -9.05 22.10 -40.31
N GLY A 537 -10.31 21.96 -40.73
CA GLY A 537 -10.82 20.87 -41.56
C GLY A 537 -11.82 19.93 -40.88
N ASP A 538 -12.61 19.22 -41.68
CA ASP A 538 -13.76 18.42 -41.22
C ASP A 538 -13.44 17.39 -40.13
N GLN A 539 -12.24 16.79 -40.18
CA GLN A 539 -11.79 15.83 -39.17
C GLN A 539 -11.53 16.48 -37.82
N ALA A 540 -10.99 17.71 -37.82
CA ALA A 540 -10.78 18.47 -36.60
C ALA A 540 -12.12 18.89 -36.00
N ASP A 541 -13.07 19.35 -36.84
CA ASP A 541 -14.43 19.71 -36.40
C ASP A 541 -15.17 18.53 -35.77
N LEU A 542 -15.03 17.33 -36.35
CA LEU A 542 -15.60 16.11 -35.78
C LEU A 542 -15.01 15.80 -34.40
N ALA A 543 -13.69 15.88 -34.25
CA ALA A 543 -13.02 15.66 -32.96
C ALA A 543 -13.42 16.71 -31.92
N ASN A 544 -13.48 17.98 -32.32
CA ASN A 544 -13.92 19.08 -31.46
C ASN A 544 -15.35 18.85 -30.94
N ALA A 545 -16.27 18.44 -31.82
CA ALA A 545 -17.64 18.12 -31.45
C ALA A 545 -17.73 16.93 -30.49
N GLN A 546 -16.88 15.91 -30.65
CA GLN A 546 -16.82 14.78 -29.71
C GLN A 546 -16.33 15.20 -28.33
N ILE A 547 -15.30 16.06 -28.26
CA ILE A 547 -14.77 16.57 -26.99
C ILE A 547 -15.85 17.34 -26.24
N GLU A 548 -16.54 18.25 -26.92
CA GLU A 548 -17.60 19.08 -26.35
C GLU A 548 -18.80 18.23 -25.88
N ALA A 549 -19.22 17.23 -26.66
CA ALA A 549 -20.31 16.33 -26.29
C ALA A 549 -20.01 15.50 -25.03
N LEU A 550 -18.72 15.28 -24.72
CA LEU A 550 -18.29 14.50 -23.57
C LEU A 550 -18.01 15.34 -22.32
N LEU A 551 -18.11 16.67 -22.34
CA LEU A 551 -17.98 17.47 -21.11
C LEU A 551 -19.08 17.09 -20.10
N ASN A 552 -18.72 17.05 -18.81
CA ASN A 552 -19.65 16.74 -17.72
C ASN A 552 -20.47 17.98 -17.32
N GLU A 553 -21.51 17.81 -16.49
CA GLU A 553 -22.11 18.95 -15.79
C GLU A 553 -21.03 19.64 -14.94
N GLY A 554 -20.61 20.85 -15.34
CA GLY A 554 -19.50 21.60 -14.74
C GLY A 554 -18.12 21.37 -15.37
N GLY A 555 -18.00 20.54 -16.41
CA GLY A 555 -16.78 20.44 -17.21
C GLY A 555 -16.60 21.68 -18.09
N THR A 556 -15.38 22.19 -18.17
CA THR A 556 -15.05 23.37 -18.99
C THR A 556 -13.98 23.04 -20.00
N SER A 557 -14.06 23.65 -21.19
CA SER A 557 -13.02 23.60 -22.21
C SER A 557 -12.38 24.97 -22.44
N LEU A 558 -11.13 24.97 -22.88
CA LEU A 558 -10.42 26.12 -23.42
C LEU A 558 -9.87 25.77 -24.79
N THR A 559 -10.22 26.56 -25.79
CA THR A 559 -9.87 26.32 -27.19
C THR A 559 -8.88 27.35 -27.72
N HIS A 560 -7.98 26.91 -28.60
CA HIS A 560 -7.03 27.79 -29.29
C HIS A 560 -7.26 27.77 -30.80
N ALA A 561 -7.43 28.95 -31.40
CA ALA A 561 -7.73 29.10 -32.82
C ALA A 561 -6.55 29.71 -33.60
N PRO A 562 -6.01 29.04 -34.64
CA PRO A 562 -6.26 27.63 -35.00
C PRO A 562 -5.54 26.64 -34.07
N ASN A 563 -4.42 27.03 -33.46
CA ASN A 563 -3.62 26.20 -32.55
C ASN A 563 -2.93 27.02 -31.47
N PHE A 564 -2.40 26.37 -30.45
CA PHE A 564 -1.77 27.00 -29.29
C PHE A 564 -0.70 28.02 -29.69
N GLU A 565 0.23 27.66 -30.59
CA GLU A 565 1.35 28.53 -30.94
C GLU A 565 0.88 29.84 -31.60
N LYS A 566 -0.04 29.72 -32.57
CA LYS A 566 -0.54 30.88 -33.31
C LYS A 566 -1.48 31.72 -32.45
N PHE A 567 -2.28 31.08 -31.60
CA PHE A 567 -3.18 31.78 -30.70
C PHE A 567 -2.44 32.55 -29.61
N ILE A 568 -1.44 31.93 -28.97
CA ILE A 568 -0.69 32.52 -27.87
C ILE A 568 0.39 33.48 -28.38
N PHE A 569 1.19 33.09 -29.36
CA PHE A 569 2.39 33.84 -29.77
C PHE A 569 2.24 34.58 -31.09
N GLY A 570 1.16 34.32 -31.86
CA GLY A 570 1.00 34.88 -33.21
C GLY A 570 1.93 34.26 -34.24
N GLU A 571 2.55 33.12 -33.93
CA GLU A 571 3.57 32.48 -34.74
C GLU A 571 3.16 31.06 -35.15
N THR A 572 3.81 30.53 -36.19
CA THR A 572 3.60 29.13 -36.61
C THR A 572 4.92 28.40 -36.56
N TRP A 573 4.98 27.32 -35.80
CA TRP A 573 6.20 26.54 -35.57
C TRP A 573 6.05 25.13 -36.14
N ARG A 574 7.12 24.62 -36.75
CA ARG A 574 7.15 23.26 -37.35
C ARG A 574 7.93 22.25 -36.52
N THR A 575 8.91 22.68 -35.73
CA THR A 575 9.80 21.81 -34.93
C THR A 575 10.02 22.44 -33.56
N ASP A 576 10.41 21.61 -32.58
CA ASP A 576 10.79 22.03 -31.22
C ASP A 576 9.78 22.97 -30.55
N LYS A 577 8.48 22.72 -30.75
CA LYS A 577 7.39 23.54 -30.24
C LYS A 577 7.50 23.79 -28.71
N PRO A 578 7.72 22.79 -27.84
CA PRO A 578 7.77 23.01 -26.39
C PRO A 578 8.97 23.87 -25.95
N TRP A 579 10.13 23.65 -26.59
CA TRP A 579 11.33 24.46 -26.35
C TRP A 579 11.13 25.90 -26.82
N THR A 580 10.55 26.08 -28.01
CA THR A 580 10.27 27.39 -28.58
C THR A 580 9.28 28.16 -27.71
N ALA A 581 8.20 27.52 -27.24
CA ALA A 581 7.26 28.11 -26.28
C ALA A 581 7.98 28.60 -25.02
N THR A 582 8.76 27.74 -24.38
CA THR A 582 9.51 28.06 -23.16
C THR A 582 10.44 29.26 -23.38
N LYS A 583 11.21 29.24 -24.47
CA LYS A 583 12.14 30.32 -24.82
C LYS A 583 11.41 31.64 -25.02
N ARG A 584 10.31 31.64 -25.78
CA ARG A 584 9.52 32.86 -26.04
C ARG A 584 8.92 33.45 -24.78
N ILE A 585 8.42 32.62 -23.87
CA ILE A 585 7.87 33.07 -22.58
C ILE A 585 8.98 33.64 -21.69
N ASP A 586 10.13 32.96 -21.61
CA ASP A 586 11.26 33.39 -20.79
C ASP A 586 11.87 34.71 -21.31
N GLU A 587 11.93 34.92 -22.63
CA GLU A 587 12.46 36.13 -23.28
C GLU A 587 11.47 37.31 -23.33
N ALA A 588 10.16 37.06 -23.32
CA ALA A 588 9.15 38.13 -23.35
C ALA A 588 9.27 39.08 -22.15
N THR A 589 8.95 40.37 -22.28
CA THR A 589 9.00 41.28 -21.11
C THR A 589 7.92 40.92 -20.09
N GLU A 590 6.71 40.63 -20.56
CA GLU A 590 5.53 40.29 -19.76
C GLU A 590 4.82 39.08 -20.38
N CYS A 591 4.06 38.35 -19.56
CA CYS A 591 3.16 37.31 -20.07
C CYS A 591 1.94 37.96 -20.71
N ASN A 592 1.60 37.56 -21.94
CA ASN A 592 0.40 38.09 -22.59
C ASN A 592 -0.89 37.54 -21.92
N GLU A 593 -1.99 38.27 -22.08
CA GLU A 593 -3.28 37.95 -21.45
C GLU A 593 -3.80 36.55 -21.83
N ARG A 594 -3.58 36.12 -23.08
CA ARG A 594 -4.02 34.79 -23.55
C ARG A 594 -3.30 33.66 -22.82
N LEU A 595 -2.00 33.84 -22.58
CA LEU A 595 -1.15 32.91 -21.86
C LEU A 595 -1.50 32.85 -20.38
N LEU A 596 -1.84 33.99 -19.76
CA LEU A 596 -2.34 34.04 -18.39
C LEU A 596 -3.69 33.32 -18.24
N LYS A 597 -4.62 33.55 -19.17
CA LYS A 597 -5.91 32.87 -19.19
C LYS A 597 -5.75 31.34 -19.31
N PHE A 598 -4.85 30.89 -20.18
CA PHE A 598 -4.50 29.48 -20.28
C PHE A 598 -3.93 28.94 -18.95
N PHE A 599 -2.99 29.67 -18.34
CA PHE A 599 -2.37 29.27 -17.07
C PHE A 599 -3.38 29.13 -15.93
N GLU A 600 -4.28 30.10 -15.76
CA GLU A 600 -5.35 30.06 -14.75
C GLU A 600 -6.32 28.90 -15.00
N PHE A 601 -6.71 28.69 -16.25
CA PHE A 601 -7.61 27.61 -16.64
C PHE A 601 -6.98 26.24 -16.38
N ALA A 602 -5.72 26.04 -16.77
CA ALA A 602 -5.03 24.77 -16.62
C ALA A 602 -4.82 24.40 -15.14
N LEU A 603 -4.56 25.37 -14.27
CA LEU A 603 -4.46 25.13 -12.83
C LEU A 603 -5.82 25.04 -12.13
N GLY A 604 -6.89 25.56 -12.74
CA GLY A 604 -8.21 25.66 -12.14
C GLY A 604 -8.25 26.61 -10.94
N GLN A 605 -7.38 27.63 -10.94
CA GLN A 605 -7.27 28.67 -9.91
C GLN A 605 -6.88 30.01 -10.54
N PRO A 606 -7.51 31.13 -10.14
CA PRO A 606 -7.15 32.45 -10.65
C PRO A 606 -5.81 32.93 -10.10
N LEU A 607 -5.08 33.71 -10.87
CA LEU A 607 -3.77 34.27 -10.50
C LEU A 607 -3.88 35.13 -9.23
N SER A 608 -5.04 35.74 -8.97
CA SER A 608 -5.31 36.50 -7.75
C SER A 608 -5.13 35.66 -6.47
N GLU A 609 -5.44 34.37 -6.50
CA GLU A 609 -5.24 33.47 -5.36
C GLU A 609 -3.78 33.06 -5.22
N LEU A 610 -3.07 32.95 -6.34
CA LEU A 610 -1.65 32.60 -6.41
C LEU A 610 -0.71 33.77 -6.09
N LYS A 611 -1.22 35.01 -6.09
CA LYS A 611 -0.46 36.19 -5.71
C LYS A 611 0.10 36.05 -4.29
N PRO A 612 1.30 36.62 -4.04
CA PRO A 612 1.75 36.83 -2.67
C PRO A 612 0.66 37.61 -1.93
N GLU A 613 0.41 37.29 -0.66
CA GLU A 613 -0.52 38.07 0.13
C GLU A 613 -0.12 39.54 0.08
N SER A 614 -1.06 40.42 -0.27
CA SER A 614 -0.80 41.86 -0.30
C SER A 614 -0.45 42.30 1.12
N VAL A 615 0.82 42.51 1.37
CA VAL A 615 1.22 43.32 2.52
C VAL A 615 0.65 44.71 2.22
N ALA A 616 -0.34 45.16 3.00
CA ALA A 616 -0.81 46.55 2.93
C ALA A 616 0.42 47.49 2.95
N PRO A 617 0.44 48.61 2.20
CA PRO A 617 1.50 49.58 2.36
C PRO A 617 1.45 50.06 3.81
N THR A 618 2.40 49.60 4.61
CA THR A 618 2.61 50.07 5.97
C THR A 618 2.81 51.59 5.88
N PRO A 619 2.06 52.42 6.63
CA PRO A 619 2.41 53.83 6.74
C PRO A 619 3.84 53.90 7.27
N ALA A 620 4.74 54.51 6.48
CA ALA A 620 6.18 54.65 6.73
C ALA A 620 6.73 53.78 7.88
N GLU A 621 7.09 52.53 7.54
CA GLU A 621 7.82 51.56 8.37
C GLU A 621 7.54 51.59 9.89
N ALA A 622 6.41 51.03 10.31
CA ALA A 622 6.33 50.35 11.60
C ALA A 622 6.66 48.86 11.40
N ALA A 623 7.73 48.38 12.05
CA ALA A 623 8.28 47.03 11.89
C ALA A 623 7.25 45.91 12.16
N PRO A 624 7.26 44.81 11.38
CA PRO A 624 6.37 43.67 11.61
C PRO A 624 6.69 42.97 12.95
N PRO A 625 5.70 42.32 13.59
CA PRO A 625 5.90 41.64 14.85
C PRO A 625 6.97 40.55 14.68
N GLN A 626 7.96 40.58 15.56
CA GLN A 626 9.07 39.64 15.56
C GLN A 626 8.58 38.21 15.80
N VAL A 627 8.22 37.50 14.73
CA VAL A 627 8.42 36.06 14.71
C VAL A 627 9.92 35.88 14.74
N ASN A 628 10.45 35.39 15.87
CA ASN A 628 11.87 35.16 16.09
C ASN A 628 12.38 34.03 15.17
N ARG A 629 12.51 34.35 13.88
CA ARG A 629 13.35 33.60 12.94
C ARG A 629 14.78 34.11 13.17
N PRO A 630 15.74 33.29 13.63
CA PRO A 630 17.12 33.73 13.75
C PRO A 630 17.61 34.13 12.35
N ARG A 631 18.03 35.40 12.21
CA ARG A 631 18.37 36.03 10.93
C ARG A 631 19.57 35.32 10.28
N ARG A 632 19.57 35.24 8.94
CA ARG A 632 20.68 34.85 8.04
C ARG A 632 21.95 35.75 8.13
N ARG A 633 22.23 36.36 9.29
CA ARG A 633 23.34 37.31 9.54
C ARG A 633 24.05 37.03 10.89
N ASN A 634 24.08 35.78 11.36
CA ASN A 634 24.55 35.49 12.72
C ASN A 634 26.09 35.42 12.86
N LEU A 635 26.85 34.89 11.90
CA LEU A 635 28.30 34.70 12.10
C LEU A 635 29.07 36.03 12.13
N ARG A 636 28.82 36.96 11.20
CA ARG A 636 29.54 38.26 11.18
C ARG A 636 29.22 39.14 12.39
N ASN A 637 27.99 39.11 12.88
CA ASN A 637 27.62 39.84 14.09
C ASN A 637 28.20 39.17 15.34
N ARG A 638 28.19 37.84 15.42
CA ARG A 638 28.81 37.10 16.52
C ARG A 638 30.33 37.26 16.56
N LEU A 639 31.03 37.22 15.43
CA LEU A 639 32.48 37.51 15.38
C LEU A 639 32.79 38.94 15.84
N LYS A 640 31.89 39.91 15.60
CA LYS A 640 32.01 41.28 16.12
C LYS A 640 31.69 41.36 17.62
N GLU A 641 30.70 40.62 18.11
CA GLU A 641 30.35 40.51 19.53
C GLU A 641 31.47 39.83 20.33
N LEU A 642 32.13 38.83 19.73
CA LEU A 642 33.32 38.15 20.26
C LEU A 642 34.61 38.98 20.09
N LYS A 643 34.51 40.24 19.67
CA LYS A 643 35.61 41.21 19.54
C LYS A 643 36.75 40.74 18.61
N VAL A 644 36.48 39.92 17.60
CA VAL A 644 37.50 39.50 16.62
C VAL A 644 37.91 40.72 15.75
N PRO A 645 39.21 40.97 15.54
CA PRO A 645 39.67 42.14 14.79
C PRO A 645 39.07 42.23 13.37
N HIS A 646 38.72 43.45 12.94
CA HIS A 646 37.96 43.66 11.72
C HIS A 646 38.72 43.27 10.45
N ASP A 647 40.04 43.47 10.45
CA ASP A 647 40.98 43.04 9.41
C ASP A 647 41.02 41.52 9.29
N VAL A 648 41.00 40.77 10.39
CA VAL A 648 40.90 39.30 10.41
C VAL A 648 39.57 38.81 9.84
N ILE A 649 38.47 39.46 10.23
CA ILE A 649 37.12 39.13 9.73
C ILE A 649 36.99 39.42 8.22
N GLN A 650 37.62 40.48 7.71
CA GLN A 650 37.61 40.81 6.28
C GLN A 650 38.39 39.82 5.44
N SER A 651 39.39 39.23 6.06
CA SER A 651 40.40 38.48 5.36
C SER A 651 40.04 36.97 5.37
N ALA A 652 39.71 36.36 6.51
CA ALA A 652 39.37 34.92 6.52
C ALA A 652 38.09 34.60 5.70
N ARG A 653 38.05 33.43 5.03
CA ARG A 653 36.86 32.98 4.29
C ARG A 653 35.70 32.74 5.26
N ARG A 654 34.48 33.17 4.91
CA ARG A 654 33.31 33.03 5.79
C ARG A 654 32.41 31.90 5.30
N LEU A 655 32.19 30.89 6.14
CA LEU A 655 31.25 29.80 5.89
C LEU A 655 30.06 29.98 6.84
N ASP A 656 29.00 30.63 6.35
CA ASP A 656 27.97 31.16 7.25
C ASP A 656 27.08 30.09 7.93
N GLN A 657 26.95 28.86 7.39
CA GLN A 657 26.23 27.72 8.02
C GLN A 657 26.71 26.37 7.47
N ILE A 658 26.92 25.37 8.33
CA ILE A 658 27.29 24.00 7.92
C ILE A 658 26.06 23.07 7.82
N PHE A 659 24.92 23.41 8.42
CA PHE A 659 23.65 22.72 8.17
C PHE A 659 22.57 23.68 7.61
N ARG A 660 22.03 23.30 6.43
CA ARG A 660 21.01 23.92 5.56
C ARG A 660 21.47 25.03 4.60
N VAL A 661 21.61 24.63 3.34
CA VAL A 661 21.82 25.47 2.16
C VAL A 661 20.51 26.17 1.74
N ALA A 662 20.62 27.44 1.34
CA ALA A 662 19.70 28.03 0.36
C ALA A 662 20.41 29.09 -0.48
N ALA A 663 21.19 28.67 -1.49
CA ALA A 663 21.40 29.38 -2.75
C ALA A 663 22.24 28.50 -3.70
N GLY A 664 21.90 28.52 -4.99
CA GLY A 664 22.63 27.85 -6.07
C GLY A 664 24.01 28.47 -6.39
N PRO A 665 24.57 28.17 -7.58
CA PRO A 665 26.00 28.01 -7.81
C PRO A 665 26.74 29.35 -7.81
N ASN A 666 27.60 29.60 -6.81
CA ASN A 666 28.69 30.58 -6.89
C ASN A 666 29.75 30.41 -5.78
N PHE A 667 29.93 29.20 -5.24
CA PHE A 667 30.97 28.96 -4.23
C PHE A 667 31.71 27.65 -4.51
N ALA A 668 32.54 27.68 -5.54
CA ALA A 668 33.71 26.82 -5.61
C ALA A 668 34.92 27.77 -5.50
N PRO A 669 35.62 27.84 -4.36
CA PRO A 669 36.75 28.73 -4.26
C PRO A 669 37.89 28.14 -5.10
N ARG A 670 38.41 28.93 -6.04
CA ARG A 670 39.74 28.64 -6.59
C ARG A 670 40.75 28.81 -5.43
N PRO A 671 41.68 27.87 -5.23
CA PRO A 671 42.90 28.20 -4.51
C PRO A 671 43.63 29.25 -5.36
N ASP A 672 44.66 29.87 -4.80
CA ASP A 672 45.50 30.86 -5.48
C ASP A 672 45.00 32.31 -5.31
N GLN A 673 45.84 33.09 -4.62
CA GLN A 673 45.78 34.54 -4.36
C GLN A 673 44.93 34.98 -3.15
N ASP A 674 45.56 35.05 -1.97
CA ASP A 674 45.98 36.32 -1.35
C ASP A 674 46.58 36.11 0.06
N THR A 675 47.49 37.00 0.43
CA THR A 675 48.41 37.02 1.58
C THR A 675 47.72 37.24 2.93
N PHE A 676 48.13 36.50 3.98
CA PHE A 676 47.59 36.58 5.35
C PHE A 676 48.68 36.53 6.41
N SER A 677 48.44 37.19 7.54
CA SER A 677 49.40 37.42 8.62
C SER A 677 48.97 36.90 10.00
N HIS A 678 47.88 36.12 10.14
CA HIS A 678 47.44 35.60 11.45
C HIS A 678 47.32 34.08 11.51
N SER A 679 47.86 33.52 12.58
CA SER A 679 47.99 32.09 12.85
C SER A 679 47.70 31.80 14.32
N ILE A 680 47.14 30.62 14.60
CA ILE A 680 46.99 30.05 15.94
C ILE A 680 48.08 29.00 16.11
N ASP A 681 48.94 29.13 17.12
CA ASP A 681 50.09 28.21 17.33
C ASP A 681 50.93 27.97 16.07
N GLY A 682 51.18 29.04 15.29
CA GLY A 682 51.91 28.97 14.02
C GLY A 682 51.10 28.40 12.83
N THR A 683 49.85 28.01 13.04
CA THR A 683 48.94 27.47 12.02
C THR A 683 47.97 28.53 11.49
N LYS A 684 47.99 28.79 10.18
CA LYS A 684 47.16 29.81 9.51
C LYS A 684 45.65 29.48 9.58
N ILE A 685 44.82 30.50 9.86
CA ILE A 685 43.37 30.40 9.79
C ILE A 685 42.90 30.68 8.36
N ASP A 686 42.12 29.76 7.79
CA ASP A 686 41.61 29.86 6.43
C ASP A 686 40.10 30.16 6.38
N ALA A 687 39.31 29.71 7.37
CA ALA A 687 37.87 29.97 7.44
C ALA A 687 37.28 30.00 8.86
N PHE A 688 36.07 30.55 9.02
CA PHE A 688 35.24 30.47 10.23
C PHE A 688 33.88 29.83 9.96
N ALA A 689 33.33 29.11 10.95
CA ALA A 689 32.02 28.47 10.87
C ALA A 689 31.25 28.47 12.21
N VAL A 690 29.94 28.21 12.15
CA VAL A 690 29.07 28.00 13.32
C VAL A 690 28.60 26.55 13.37
N VAL A 691 28.74 25.90 14.52
CA VAL A 691 28.25 24.54 14.79
C VAL A 691 26.73 24.58 14.87
N THR A 692 26.04 23.69 14.14
CA THR A 692 24.57 23.63 14.08
C THR A 692 24.11 22.18 14.17
N GLY A 693 23.51 21.80 15.30
CA GLY A 693 23.08 20.42 15.59
C GLY A 693 23.96 19.69 16.63
N ASP A 694 23.52 18.51 17.06
CA ASP A 694 24.07 17.80 18.22
C ASP A 694 25.04 16.66 17.87
N SER A 695 25.36 16.46 16.58
CA SER A 695 26.24 15.38 16.11
C SER A 695 27.72 15.54 16.51
N MET A 696 28.09 16.63 17.18
CA MET A 696 29.42 16.92 17.71
C MET A 696 29.38 17.26 19.20
N ALA A 697 28.27 16.98 19.90
CA ALA A 697 28.03 17.42 21.28
C ALA A 697 29.04 16.87 22.32
N ASP A 698 29.86 15.89 21.94
CA ASP A 698 30.98 15.36 22.73
C ASP A 698 32.21 16.29 22.75
N THR A 699 32.37 17.16 21.75
CA THR A 699 33.55 18.05 21.60
C THR A 699 33.21 19.52 21.33
N LEU A 700 32.08 19.81 20.67
CA LEU A 700 31.64 21.15 20.28
C LEU A 700 30.15 21.33 20.54
N GLN A 701 29.75 22.46 21.13
CA GLN A 701 28.36 22.72 21.44
C GLN A 701 27.62 23.38 20.27
N ASN A 702 26.32 23.11 20.17
CA ASN A 702 25.45 23.77 19.21
C ASN A 702 25.53 25.30 19.39
N ASN A 703 25.78 26.01 18.30
CA ASN A 703 26.13 27.43 18.21
C ASN A 703 27.58 27.83 18.56
N ASP A 704 28.52 26.95 18.84
CA ASP A 704 29.92 27.36 18.95
C ASP A 704 30.44 27.95 17.62
N VAL A 705 31.34 28.94 17.70
CA VAL A 705 32.01 29.55 16.54
C VAL A 705 33.43 29.00 16.48
N VAL A 706 33.80 28.35 15.37
CA VAL A 706 35.08 27.66 15.22
C VAL A 706 35.94 28.25 14.11
N ALA A 707 37.26 28.24 14.33
CA ALA A 707 38.28 28.57 13.35
C ALA A 707 38.75 27.31 12.63
N LEU A 708 38.92 27.40 11.31
CA LEU A 708 39.22 26.27 10.43
C LEU A 708 40.49 26.51 9.61
N LYS A 709 41.31 25.47 9.47
CA LYS A 709 42.38 25.37 8.48
C LYS A 709 41.93 24.48 7.32
N VAL A 710 42.06 24.94 6.08
CA VAL A 710 41.69 24.14 4.92
C VAL A 710 42.83 23.19 4.57
N LEU A 711 42.52 21.91 4.42
CA LEU A 711 43.49 20.90 4.02
C LEU A 711 43.45 20.76 2.50
N GLN A 712 44.57 21.08 1.83
CA GLN A 712 44.68 20.91 0.38
C GLN A 712 45.13 19.49 0.01
N GLY A 713 44.66 18.97 -1.12
CA GLY A 713 45.10 17.68 -1.67
C GLY A 713 44.47 16.43 -1.04
N VAL A 714 43.40 16.56 -0.26
CA VAL A 714 42.71 15.42 0.36
C VAL A 714 41.77 14.75 -0.65
N ASN A 715 42.09 13.51 -1.07
CA ASN A 715 41.23 12.63 -1.84
C ASN A 715 40.89 11.39 -0.98
N LEU A 716 39.62 10.98 -0.91
CA LEU A 716 39.25 9.67 -0.37
C LEU A 716 38.92 8.76 -1.57
N GLU A 717 39.68 7.68 -1.74
CA GLU A 717 39.38 6.63 -2.72
C GLU A 717 38.61 5.47 -2.08
N PRO A 718 37.78 4.73 -2.83
CA PRO A 718 37.02 3.62 -2.29
C PRO A 718 37.93 2.41 -1.99
N MET A 719 37.86 1.86 -0.76
CA MET A 719 38.41 0.53 -0.47
C MET A 719 37.64 -0.54 -1.24
N GLN A 720 38.35 -1.52 -1.82
CA GLN A 720 37.72 -2.72 -2.37
C GLN A 720 37.35 -3.67 -1.23
N GLU A 721 36.25 -4.43 -1.38
CA GLU A 721 35.73 -5.36 -0.35
C GLU A 721 36.76 -6.40 0.15
N THR A 722 37.82 -6.65 -0.61
CA THR A 722 38.91 -7.56 -0.24
C THR A 722 39.85 -7.03 0.84
N ASP A 723 39.86 -5.71 1.10
CA ASP A 723 40.79 -5.07 2.04
C ASP A 723 40.24 -4.98 3.47
N ALA A 724 39.04 -5.50 3.72
CA ALA A 724 38.36 -5.45 5.02
C ALA A 724 38.95 -6.42 6.08
N GLN A 725 39.92 -7.26 5.71
CA GLN A 725 40.52 -8.26 6.59
C GLN A 725 42.00 -7.98 6.88
N THR A 726 42.30 -6.88 7.54
CA THR A 726 43.52 -6.77 8.36
C THR A 726 43.18 -6.20 9.73
N ASN A 727 42.96 -7.12 10.68
CA ASN A 727 43.06 -6.82 12.10
C ASN A 727 44.52 -6.45 12.41
N THR A 728 44.80 -5.17 12.55
CA THR A 728 46.00 -4.69 13.24
C THR A 728 45.60 -3.55 14.16
N THR A 729 45.81 -3.80 15.45
CA THR A 729 45.63 -2.88 16.58
C THR A 729 45.98 -1.44 16.25
N LEU A 730 45.00 -0.55 16.41
CA LEU A 730 45.12 0.89 16.22
C LEU A 730 46.08 1.50 17.25
N PRO A 731 46.93 2.48 16.89
CA PRO A 731 47.62 3.31 17.86
C PRO A 731 46.60 4.14 18.65
N SER A 732 46.75 4.20 19.97
CA SER A 732 45.81 4.85 20.89
C SER A 732 45.95 6.38 20.98
N VAL A 733 46.82 7.01 20.19
CA VAL A 733 47.05 8.47 20.30
C VAL A 733 47.27 9.06 18.91
N ILE A 734 46.33 9.90 18.48
CA ILE A 734 46.58 10.96 17.50
C ILE A 734 46.09 12.25 18.16
N GLU A 735 47.05 13.10 18.52
CA GLU A 735 46.83 14.42 19.09
C GLU A 735 46.07 15.32 18.10
N ASN A 736 45.10 16.09 18.63
CA ASN A 736 44.30 17.14 17.97
C ASN A 736 43.11 16.64 17.12
N ASP A 737 41.95 16.56 17.77
CA ASP A 737 40.60 16.29 17.28
C ASP A 737 40.28 16.65 15.82
N GLY A 738 40.20 15.62 14.97
CA GLY A 738 39.26 15.49 13.85
C GLY A 738 39.62 16.23 12.55
N ILE A 739 39.80 15.45 11.47
CA ILE A 739 39.70 15.99 10.11
C ILE A 739 38.23 15.95 9.70
N TYR A 740 37.67 17.08 9.27
CA TYR A 740 36.25 17.19 8.91
C TYR A 740 36.12 17.24 7.40
N VAL A 741 35.32 16.33 6.84
CA VAL A 741 35.11 16.21 5.40
C VAL A 741 33.69 16.65 5.06
N LEU A 742 33.58 17.56 4.08
CA LEU A 742 32.30 18.01 3.53
C LEU A 742 31.95 17.14 2.31
N ALA A 743 30.96 16.27 2.47
CA ALA A 743 30.47 15.41 1.38
C ALA A 743 29.23 16.02 0.72
N TYR A 744 29.19 15.95 -0.62
CA TYR A 744 28.04 16.33 -1.44
C TYR A 744 27.25 15.09 -1.84
N ASN A 745 25.94 15.10 -1.61
CA ASN A 745 25.05 13.97 -1.92
C ASN A 745 24.25 14.29 -3.19
N ASP A 746 24.49 13.53 -4.26
CA ASP A 746 23.87 13.75 -5.57
C ASP A 746 22.40 13.28 -5.66
N TYR A 747 21.89 12.54 -4.66
CA TYR A 747 20.60 11.84 -4.75
C TYR A 747 19.44 12.44 -3.92
N ILE A 748 19.57 13.68 -3.45
CA ILE A 748 18.47 14.39 -2.78
C ILE A 748 18.26 15.73 -3.50
N ASP A 749 17.02 16.02 -3.92
CA ASP A 749 16.59 17.23 -4.67
C ASP A 749 16.82 18.58 -3.95
N GLN A 750 17.55 18.56 -2.85
CA GLN A 750 18.06 19.74 -2.17
C GLN A 750 19.57 19.54 -2.08
N LYS A 751 20.34 20.27 -2.91
CA LYS A 751 21.82 20.31 -2.88
C LYS A 751 22.36 20.58 -1.47
N SER A 752 22.42 19.56 -0.64
CA SER A 752 22.72 19.64 0.79
C SER A 752 24.12 19.10 1.01
N TYR A 753 24.98 19.92 1.61
CA TYR A 753 26.26 19.48 2.12
C TYR A 753 26.09 18.96 3.55
N THR A 754 26.83 17.90 3.89
CA THR A 754 26.95 17.40 5.27
C THR A 754 28.41 17.37 5.66
N MET A 755 28.77 18.00 6.77
CA MET A 755 30.10 17.86 7.37
C MET A 755 30.08 16.69 8.33
N LYS A 756 31.02 15.75 8.16
CA LYS A 756 31.18 14.61 9.06
C LYS A 756 32.59 14.57 9.62
N ARG A 757 32.71 14.25 10.90
CA ARG A 757 34.01 14.01 11.56
C ARG A 757 34.58 12.70 11.02
N VAL A 758 35.78 12.75 10.49
CA VAL A 758 36.50 11.60 9.93
C VAL A 758 37.79 11.38 10.73
N ARG A 759 38.00 10.17 11.24
CA ARG A 759 39.29 9.71 11.76
C ARG A 759 40.12 9.21 10.59
N ILE A 760 41.28 9.81 10.33
CA ILE A 760 42.16 9.38 9.24
C ILE A 760 43.30 8.53 9.79
N SER A 761 43.52 7.38 9.17
CA SER A 761 44.60 6.44 9.42
C SER A 761 45.51 6.39 8.20
N VAL A 762 46.82 6.37 8.38
CA VAL A 762 47.77 6.18 7.27
C VAL A 762 48.09 4.70 7.15
N LEU A 763 47.84 4.12 5.98
CA LEU A 763 48.16 2.73 5.67
C LEU A 763 49.67 2.57 5.42
N PRO A 764 50.24 1.37 5.59
CA PRO A 764 51.68 1.13 5.45
C PRO A 764 52.28 1.49 4.08
N ASP A 765 51.45 1.59 3.05
CA ASP A 765 51.84 1.99 1.68
C ASP A 765 51.79 3.51 1.45
N GLY A 766 51.44 4.29 2.48
CA GLY A 766 51.36 5.75 2.44
C GLY A 766 49.99 6.29 2.01
N THR A 767 49.01 5.43 1.74
CA THR A 767 47.63 5.86 1.44
C THR A 767 46.83 6.17 2.71
N TRP A 768 45.81 7.02 2.60
CA TRP A 768 45.03 7.52 3.74
C TRP A 768 43.66 6.85 3.77
N ARG A 769 43.24 6.34 4.93
CA ARG A 769 41.93 5.73 5.19
C ARG A 769 41.14 6.55 6.19
N GLY A 770 39.90 6.92 5.89
CA GLY A 770 39.03 7.69 6.79
C GLY A 770 37.86 6.89 7.37
N ASP A 771 37.68 6.87 8.69
CA ASP A 771 36.51 6.31 9.38
C ASP A 771 35.59 7.44 9.87
N LEU A 772 34.26 7.30 9.84
CA LEU A 772 33.28 8.36 10.16
C LEU A 772 32.68 8.25 11.58
N SER A 773 32.44 9.39 12.25
CA SER A 773 31.79 9.46 13.57
C SER A 773 30.26 9.23 13.48
N ALA A 774 29.66 8.67 14.54
CA ALA A 774 28.21 8.52 14.67
C ALA A 774 27.57 9.82 15.22
N ASP A 775 26.34 10.15 14.76
CA ASP A 775 25.61 11.36 15.16
C ASP A 775 25.12 11.37 16.63
N ASN A 776 25.53 10.41 17.47
CA ASN A 776 25.11 10.28 18.86
C ASN A 776 26.31 9.99 19.77
N PRO A 777 26.58 10.80 20.82
CA PRO A 777 27.69 10.60 21.74
C PRO A 777 27.64 9.27 22.53
N ALA A 778 26.49 8.60 22.59
CA ALA A 778 26.31 7.33 23.29
C ALA A 778 26.67 6.06 22.47
N VAL A 779 27.20 6.21 21.25
CA VAL A 779 27.52 5.08 20.34
C VAL A 779 29.02 5.06 20.05
N HIS A 780 29.69 3.91 20.26
CA HIS A 780 31.12 3.77 19.97
C HIS A 780 31.40 3.80 18.45
N TRP A 781 32.61 4.22 18.07
CA TRP A 781 33.07 4.22 16.67
C TRP A 781 33.01 2.80 16.08
N GLY A 782 32.08 2.57 15.14
CA GLY A 782 31.91 1.30 14.42
C GLY A 782 30.61 0.51 14.68
N ASP A 783 29.80 0.88 15.68
CA ASP A 783 28.74 -0.01 16.20
C ASP A 783 27.37 0.01 15.46
N ARG A 784 27.18 0.82 14.40
CA ARG A 784 25.91 0.83 13.62
C ARG A 784 26.06 0.56 12.13
N GLY A 785 27.11 -0.17 11.75
CA GLY A 785 27.34 -0.55 10.37
C GLY A 785 28.03 0.56 9.55
N LEU A 786 28.81 0.10 8.59
CA LEU A 786 29.58 0.94 7.68
C LEU A 786 28.65 1.88 6.89
N LEU A 787 28.81 3.19 7.03
CA LEU A 787 28.28 4.12 6.04
C LEU A 787 29.19 4.07 4.81
N GLN A 788 28.76 3.35 3.77
CA GLN A 788 29.53 3.22 2.53
C GLN A 788 29.41 4.54 1.73
N ILE A 789 30.49 5.33 1.68
CA ILE A 789 30.62 6.42 0.71
C ILE A 789 30.63 5.76 -0.68
N ARG A 790 29.64 6.07 -1.51
CA ARG A 790 29.50 5.46 -2.83
C ARG A 790 30.53 6.08 -3.77
N LYS A 791 30.94 5.33 -4.81
CA LYS A 791 31.84 5.82 -5.88
C LYS A 791 31.37 7.14 -6.54
N THR A 792 30.12 7.51 -6.35
CA THR A 792 29.47 8.72 -6.88
C THR A 792 29.60 9.95 -5.98
N ASP A 793 29.91 9.79 -4.69
CA ASP A 793 29.92 10.91 -3.75
C ASP A 793 31.20 11.74 -3.95
N ARG A 794 31.07 13.02 -4.26
CA ARG A 794 32.22 13.93 -4.46
C ARG A 794 32.54 14.70 -3.18
N ILE A 795 33.80 14.61 -2.75
CA ILE A 795 34.35 15.42 -1.66
C ILE A 795 34.88 16.71 -2.23
N HIS A 796 34.30 17.83 -1.77
CA HIS A 796 34.64 19.15 -2.29
C HIS A 796 35.55 19.95 -1.36
N PHE A 797 35.62 19.59 -0.08
CA PHE A 797 36.29 20.39 0.95
C PHE A 797 36.67 19.54 2.17
N ALA A 798 37.90 19.69 2.66
CA ALA A 798 38.36 19.12 3.92
C ALA A 798 39.01 20.22 4.77
N ALA A 799 38.67 20.27 6.05
CA ALA A 799 39.23 21.25 6.97
C ALA A 799 39.41 20.67 8.38
N GLN A 800 40.40 21.19 9.08
CA GLN A 800 40.66 20.89 10.49
C GLN A 800 40.14 22.03 11.35
N VAL A 801 39.44 21.71 12.45
CA VAL A 801 39.12 22.70 13.48
C VAL A 801 40.38 22.97 14.29
N ILE A 802 40.79 24.23 14.34
CA ILE A 802 42.03 24.66 15.01
C ILE A 802 41.76 25.51 16.25
N GLY A 803 40.49 25.76 16.61
CA GLY A 803 40.10 26.41 17.86
C GLY A 803 38.66 26.94 17.89
N ILE A 804 38.14 27.21 19.10
CA ILE A 804 36.81 27.82 19.34
C ILE A 804 36.96 29.30 19.73
N VAL A 805 36.26 30.19 19.04
CA VAL A 805 36.30 31.64 19.26
C VAL A 805 35.42 32.04 20.45
N ARG A 806 36.01 32.66 21.48
CA ARG A 806 35.34 33.10 22.73
C ARG A 806 35.51 34.62 22.95
N SER A 807 34.73 35.19 23.89
CA SER A 807 34.78 36.62 24.25
C SER A 807 35.79 36.86 25.39
N ASN A 808 36.48 38.00 25.37
CA ASN A 808 37.53 38.39 26.34
C ASN A 808 37.08 38.57 27.82
N ASP A 809 35.80 38.39 28.18
CA ASP A 809 35.32 38.57 29.56
C ASP A 809 35.36 37.27 30.40
N GLU A 810 35.80 36.16 29.83
CA GLU A 810 36.08 34.91 30.55
C GLU A 810 37.58 34.58 30.49
N GLN A 811 38.37 35.12 31.41
CA GLN A 811 39.65 34.51 31.79
C GLN A 811 39.94 34.70 33.28
N PRO A 812 40.44 33.68 34.00
CA PRO A 812 41.35 33.92 35.09
C PRO A 812 42.72 34.36 34.50
N THR A 813 43.02 35.65 34.66
CA THR A 813 44.34 36.34 34.70
C THR A 813 45.58 35.44 34.74
N SER A 814 46.73 35.68 34.08
CA SER A 814 47.50 36.88 33.69
C SER A 814 48.68 36.39 32.82
N VAL A 815 49.23 37.03 31.77
CA VAL A 815 50.03 38.28 31.73
C VAL A 815 50.26 38.63 30.23
N ALA A 816 49.95 39.88 29.87
CA ALA A 816 50.43 40.69 28.73
C ALA A 816 51.02 40.00 27.47
N VAL A 817 50.22 39.85 26.41
CA VAL A 817 50.27 40.52 25.08
C VAL A 817 48.90 40.27 24.42
N GLN A 818 48.33 41.25 23.71
CA GLN A 818 46.99 41.17 23.08
C GLN A 818 46.94 40.12 21.96
N GLU A 819 46.35 38.95 22.22
CA GLU A 819 46.02 37.91 21.23
C GLU A 819 44.67 37.25 21.57
N LEU A 820 43.95 36.80 20.53
CA LEU A 820 42.70 36.02 20.64
C LEU A 820 42.90 34.82 21.56
N THR A 821 42.24 34.78 22.72
CA THR A 821 42.33 33.62 23.62
C THR A 821 41.33 32.54 23.18
N LEU A 822 41.89 31.50 22.56
CA LEU A 822 41.21 30.25 22.20
C LEU A 822 41.45 29.25 23.33
N VAL A 823 40.39 28.58 23.78
CA VAL A 823 40.48 27.50 24.77
C VAL A 823 40.69 26.18 24.02
N PRO A 824 41.78 25.42 24.25
CA PRO A 824 41.88 24.04 23.80
C PRO A 824 40.74 23.22 24.41
N THR A 825 40.11 22.33 23.63
CA THR A 825 39.13 21.37 24.16
C THR A 825 39.85 20.29 24.98
N GLU A 826 40.28 20.63 26.19
CA GLU A 826 40.66 19.65 27.20
C GLU A 826 39.43 19.34 28.07
N GLN A 827 38.75 18.25 27.73
CA GLN A 827 38.03 17.45 28.71
C GLN A 827 38.36 15.98 28.43
N ASP A 828 39.35 15.45 29.14
CA ASP A 828 39.48 14.00 29.27
C ASP A 828 38.20 13.48 29.95
N PRO A 829 37.51 12.47 29.38
CA PRO A 829 36.44 11.80 30.08
C PRO A 829 37.02 11.03 31.27
N VAL A 830 36.73 11.50 32.49
CA VAL A 830 36.90 10.69 33.70
C VAL A 830 35.84 9.60 33.67
N PHE A 831 36.26 8.37 33.38
CA PHE A 831 35.43 7.18 33.58
C PHE A 831 35.49 6.81 35.07
N GLU A 832 34.39 7.03 35.80
CA GLU A 832 34.18 6.32 37.07
C GLU A 832 33.84 4.85 36.74
N GLU A 833 34.69 3.93 37.19
CA GLU A 833 34.40 2.50 37.17
C GLU A 833 33.26 2.19 38.15
N ASN A 834 32.13 1.70 37.63
CA ASN A 834 31.32 0.63 38.22
C ASN A 834 30.30 0.07 37.22
#